data_AF-A0A6J3C9D0-F1
#
_entry.id   AF-A0A6J3C9D0-F1
#
_cell.length_a   1.000
_cell.length_b   1.000
_cell.length_c   1.000
_cell.angle_alpha   90.00
_cell.angle_beta   90.00
_cell.angle_gamma   90.00
#
_symmetry.space_group_name_H-M   'P 1'
#
loop_
_entity.id
_entity.type
_entity.pdbx_description
1 polymer ?
#
loop_
_entity_poly.entity_id
_entity_poly.type
_entity_poly.pdbx_seq_one_letter_code
_entity_poly.pdbx_strand_id
1 'polypeptide(L)'
;MFFLKISKCFLLRGSRLQKLKRKISMKQYKIAVGTLIIGSAFITLFLYCRNRYLLDKPHAPRARLKTIASSPAQYIVNKPMRHMPLDEIYPDKSNDDYSFEFSTKRAEMIDTPGCQIPVALINYREETSKKPGSCGRRAVFLKKIGIDKVQVSIKSRIMKKYLRKSITYHCCYKFISRSNQPGHEHINIKYTNCQHVEDGATVLLETDFINIKCFEHDKRNTTHVIYNDVYGFIKKINVTKPEATDCKEKYNVLMLGMDSMSLPHVVQTMSRTVNFLKDNYWPGFRGFHKVGDNTLPNLMATFTGKNISTISQICSGKMDDCNDLLIWSTFKEAGYVTAYGEDYIKLPDTFSKDYVFKRQPTDHYMRTLFLSGETVTGGQNLLCAGKESSGQQILNFAFDFSNTYRNESFFGVFWLNSYSHNPNSRPQNADKMFENFFNQLTYSGVLSNTFIIFFSDHGIRFGDHRLKVESYYDERMPFLFMWIPTEFRSKNPDLYKAIVINQFRLVTPYDLYNTLIDINKMATCNNTNKDVSEGCPNCQSLFEVVSANRTCRDAAINDKWCSCHKLYPLDIEDSSGVKSVLHVVSYIQTVVNSMKTQKCWGCMPLSLKKIHRIHFYYDNNKSNLYYVVAFLMNPGNTSYEATVLQKGKEMEIIGPVSYISAYKGLGKCTFKARDRLFCICKKKC
;
A
#
# COMPACT_ATOMS: atom_id res chain seq x y z
N MET A 1 53.95 -64.92 8.85
CA MET A 1 54.53 -66.26 8.58
C MET A 1 53.72 -66.82 7.41
N PHE A 2 54.12 -66.76 6.14
CA PHE A 2 55.43 -66.83 5.51
C PHE A 2 55.83 -65.48 4.88
N PHE A 3 56.80 -64.78 5.47
CA PHE A 3 58.26 -64.98 5.33
C PHE A 3 58.78 -64.21 4.11
N LEU A 4 59.19 -62.95 4.30
CA LEU A 4 60.57 -62.57 4.69
C LEU A 4 61.63 -63.04 3.69
N LYS A 5 61.99 -62.11 2.81
CA LYS A 5 63.33 -61.76 2.30
C LYS A 5 63.01 -60.74 1.21
N ILE A 6 63.12 -59.45 1.45
CA ILE A 6 64.40 -58.76 1.38
C ILE A 6 64.36 -57.57 2.35
N SER A 7 65.01 -57.76 3.49
CA SER A 7 65.57 -56.68 4.29
C SER A 7 67.09 -56.82 4.21
N LYS A 8 67.77 -55.66 4.11
CA LYS A 8 69.20 -55.43 4.39
C LYS A 8 70.22 -55.88 3.33
N CYS A 9 70.49 -54.96 2.41
CA CYS A 9 71.83 -54.55 1.94
C CYS A 9 71.55 -53.37 0.99
N PHE A 10 71.74 -52.10 1.36
CA PHE A 10 73.04 -51.51 1.61
C PHE A 10 72.87 -50.27 2.52
N LEU A 11 73.29 -50.44 3.76
CA LEU A 11 73.92 -49.36 4.53
C LEU A 11 75.35 -49.19 3.99
N LEU A 12 75.83 -47.94 3.97
CA LEU A 12 77.24 -47.53 3.87
C LEU A 12 77.89 -47.47 2.48
N ARG A 13 77.74 -46.31 1.83
CA ARG A 13 78.77 -45.55 1.09
C ARG A 13 78.24 -44.12 1.05
N GLY A 14 78.93 -43.06 1.38
CA GLY A 14 80.35 -42.80 1.54
C GLY A 14 80.43 -41.28 1.42
N SER A 15 81.08 -40.65 2.38
CA SER A 15 81.27 -39.21 2.53
C SER A 15 81.79 -38.46 1.28
N ARG A 16 81.47 -37.15 1.25
CA ARG A 16 82.12 -36.03 0.51
C ARG A 16 81.72 -35.80 -0.95
N LEU A 17 80.98 -34.70 -1.17
CA LEU A 17 81.27 -33.59 -2.12
C LEU A 17 80.02 -32.67 -2.15
N GLN A 18 79.93 -31.71 -1.23
CA GLN A 18 80.26 -30.29 -1.45
C GLN A 18 79.66 -29.65 -2.72
N LYS A 19 78.93 -28.55 -2.46
CA LYS A 19 78.57 -27.42 -3.34
C LYS A 19 77.35 -27.61 -4.26
N LEU A 20 76.17 -27.21 -3.76
CA LEU A 20 75.41 -26.09 -4.33
C LEU A 20 74.43 -25.52 -3.28
N LYS A 21 74.87 -24.53 -2.49
CA LYS A 21 73.96 -23.71 -1.66
C LYS A 21 73.19 -22.78 -2.60
N ARG A 22 71.93 -23.11 -2.92
CA ARG A 22 70.96 -22.10 -3.36
C ARG A 22 70.15 -21.65 -2.14
N LYS A 23 70.48 -20.48 -1.60
CA LYS A 23 69.62 -19.74 -0.65
C LYS A 23 68.35 -19.33 -1.40
N ILE A 24 67.32 -20.17 -1.36
CA ILE A 24 65.96 -19.75 -1.73
C ILE A 24 65.44 -18.93 -0.55
N SER A 25 65.14 -17.64 -0.76
CA SER A 25 64.62 -16.81 0.33
C SER A 25 63.24 -17.32 0.75
N MET A 26 62.87 -17.19 2.03
CA MET A 26 61.53 -17.57 2.52
C MET A 26 60.40 -16.93 1.70
N LYS A 27 60.65 -15.80 1.02
CA LYS A 27 59.69 -15.15 0.12
C LYS A 27 59.44 -15.97 -1.15
N GLN A 28 60.47 -16.58 -1.73
CA GLN A 28 60.33 -17.46 -2.90
C GLN A 28 59.64 -18.78 -2.55
N TYR A 29 59.88 -19.32 -1.35
CA TYR A 29 59.15 -20.50 -0.86
C TYR A 29 57.66 -20.20 -0.66
N LYS A 30 57.32 -19.05 -0.06
CA LYS A 30 55.91 -18.63 0.11
C LYS A 30 55.20 -18.39 -1.22
N ILE A 31 55.91 -17.83 -2.21
CA ILE A 31 55.35 -17.63 -3.56
C ILE A 31 55.12 -18.98 -4.25
N ALA A 32 56.07 -19.92 -4.18
CA ALA A 32 55.95 -21.23 -4.79
C ALA A 32 54.84 -22.08 -4.15
N VAL A 33 54.68 -22.02 -2.83
CA VAL A 33 53.57 -22.68 -2.12
C VAL A 33 52.24 -22.00 -2.45
N GLY A 34 52.21 -20.66 -2.54
CA GLY A 34 51.02 -19.91 -2.95
C GLY A 34 50.55 -20.25 -4.36
N THR A 35 51.46 -20.34 -5.33
CA THR A 35 51.12 -20.71 -6.72
C THR A 35 50.68 -22.17 -6.83
N LEU A 36 51.25 -23.08 -6.03
CA LEU A 36 50.79 -24.48 -5.95
C LEU A 36 49.37 -24.61 -5.38
N ILE A 37 49.05 -23.86 -4.33
CA ILE A 37 47.72 -23.87 -3.71
C ILE A 37 46.68 -23.31 -4.69
N ILE A 38 46.96 -22.17 -5.32
CA ILE A 38 46.06 -21.54 -6.30
C ILE A 38 45.88 -22.47 -7.51
N GLY A 39 46.96 -23.07 -8.02
CA GLY A 39 46.89 -24.04 -9.11
C GLY A 39 46.01 -25.25 -8.77
N SER A 40 46.16 -25.81 -7.56
CA SER A 40 45.33 -26.95 -7.13
C SER A 40 43.84 -26.57 -6.99
N ALA A 41 43.55 -25.35 -6.54
CA ALA A 41 42.17 -24.86 -6.41
C ALA A 41 41.52 -24.68 -7.80
N PHE A 42 42.25 -24.16 -8.78
CA PHE A 42 41.76 -24.05 -10.16
C PHE A 42 41.54 -25.41 -10.83
N ILE A 43 42.45 -26.38 -10.62
CA ILE A 43 42.29 -27.74 -11.15
C ILE A 43 41.07 -28.43 -10.50
N THR A 44 40.87 -28.25 -9.19
CA THR A 44 39.72 -28.82 -8.48
C THR A 44 38.41 -28.19 -8.94
N LEU A 45 38.39 -26.87 -9.16
CA LEU A 45 37.22 -26.15 -9.70
C LEU A 45 36.93 -26.57 -11.15
N PHE A 46 37.96 -26.76 -11.97
CA PHE A 46 37.81 -27.22 -13.34
C PHE A 46 37.27 -28.66 -13.41
N LEU A 47 37.79 -29.56 -12.56
CA LEU A 47 37.27 -30.93 -12.44
C LEU A 47 35.83 -30.94 -11.91
N TYR A 48 35.50 -30.09 -10.94
CA TYR A 48 34.14 -29.93 -10.42
C TYR A 48 33.17 -29.43 -11.49
N CYS A 49 33.52 -28.38 -12.22
CA CYS A 49 32.69 -27.87 -13.33
C CYS A 49 32.54 -28.90 -14.46
N ARG A 50 33.61 -29.62 -14.81
CA ARG A 50 33.56 -30.67 -15.83
C ARG A 50 32.67 -31.83 -15.42
N ASN A 51 32.75 -32.26 -14.15
CA ASN A 51 31.92 -33.35 -13.63
C ASN A 51 30.45 -32.93 -13.55
N ARG A 52 30.17 -31.66 -13.23
CA ARG A 52 28.81 -31.10 -13.24
C ARG A 52 28.22 -30.99 -14.64
N TYR A 53 29.04 -30.65 -15.63
CA TYR A 53 28.61 -30.53 -17.04
C TYR A 53 28.40 -31.90 -17.72
N LEU A 54 29.04 -32.97 -17.21
CA LEU A 54 28.85 -34.34 -17.71
C LEU A 54 27.63 -35.04 -17.09
N LEU A 55 27.07 -34.51 -16.00
CA LEU A 55 25.94 -35.11 -15.28
C LEU A 55 24.56 -34.55 -15.68
N ASP A 56 24.49 -33.46 -16.45
CA ASP A 56 23.23 -32.88 -16.95
C ASP A 56 23.09 -33.06 -18.47
N LYS A 57 22.55 -34.21 -18.88
CA LYS A 57 21.85 -34.37 -20.17
C LYS A 57 20.48 -35.01 -19.93
N PRO A 58 19.38 -34.44 -20.46
CA PRO A 58 18.05 -35.02 -20.31
C PRO A 58 17.79 -36.08 -21.40
N HIS A 59 17.40 -37.28 -20.99
CA HIS A 59 16.76 -38.28 -21.85
C HIS A 59 15.34 -38.58 -21.32
N ALA A 60 14.39 -38.61 -22.27
CA ALA A 60 12.97 -38.94 -22.10
C ALA A 60 12.74 -40.46 -21.82
N PRO A 61 11.51 -40.88 -21.42
CA PRO A 61 11.32 -41.92 -20.40
C PRO A 61 11.01 -43.33 -20.92
N ARG A 62 11.24 -44.33 -20.05
CA ARG A 62 10.61 -45.67 -20.13
C ARG A 62 10.30 -46.21 -18.73
N ALA A 63 9.25 -47.02 -18.68
CA ALA A 63 8.37 -47.24 -17.55
C ALA A 63 8.70 -48.43 -16.63
N ARG A 64 8.00 -48.42 -15.46
CA ARG A 64 7.42 -49.53 -14.66
C ARG A 64 8.00 -49.83 -13.26
N LEU A 65 7.06 -49.66 -12.31
CA LEU A 65 6.64 -50.49 -11.18
C LEU A 65 7.42 -50.60 -9.84
N LYS A 66 6.70 -50.14 -8.80
CA LYS A 66 6.44 -50.69 -7.44
C LYS A 66 7.64 -51.12 -6.56
N THR A 67 7.76 -50.50 -5.38
CA THR A 67 7.22 -51.01 -4.09
C THR A 67 7.42 -50.00 -2.96
N ILE A 68 6.51 -50.07 -1.97
CA ILE A 68 6.35 -49.20 -0.80
C ILE A 68 7.30 -49.66 0.33
N ALA A 69 7.93 -48.71 1.05
CA ALA A 69 8.29 -48.88 2.46
C ALA A 69 8.41 -47.51 3.15
N SER A 70 7.51 -47.27 4.10
CA SER A 70 7.44 -46.09 4.96
C SER A 70 8.49 -46.13 6.07
N SER A 71 9.22 -45.03 6.27
CA SER A 71 10.01 -44.76 7.47
C SER A 71 9.83 -43.28 7.88
N PRO A 72 9.80 -42.93 9.18
CA PRO A 72 9.44 -41.59 9.65
C PRO A 72 10.61 -40.63 9.43
N ALA A 73 10.40 -39.54 8.69
CA ALA A 73 11.43 -38.56 8.43
C ALA A 73 11.68 -37.66 9.65
N GLN A 74 12.90 -37.72 10.19
CA GLN A 74 13.45 -36.72 11.10
C GLN A 74 13.53 -35.35 10.39
N TYR A 75 12.99 -34.31 11.03
CA TYR A 75 13.06 -32.93 10.57
C TYR A 75 14.50 -32.40 10.71
N ILE A 76 15.17 -32.16 9.58
CA ILE A 76 16.46 -31.45 9.53
C ILE A 76 16.21 -30.01 9.11
N VAL A 77 16.31 -29.09 10.07
CA VAL A 77 16.31 -27.64 9.87
C VAL A 77 17.66 -27.25 9.28
N ASN A 78 17.69 -26.89 7.98
CA ASN A 78 18.73 -26.10 7.26
C ASN A 78 18.96 -26.58 5.81
N LYS A 79 17.92 -26.50 4.96
CA LYS A 79 18.14 -26.40 3.50
C LYS A 79 17.43 -25.16 2.97
N PRO A 80 18.09 -24.33 2.13
CA PRO A 80 17.39 -23.29 1.39
C PRO A 80 16.36 -23.94 0.46
N MET A 81 15.18 -23.34 0.37
CA MET A 81 14.07 -23.83 -0.46
C MET A 81 14.54 -23.96 -1.92
N ARG A 82 14.53 -25.19 -2.42
CA ARG A 82 14.68 -25.48 -3.85
C ARG A 82 13.37 -25.06 -4.53
N HIS A 83 13.46 -24.28 -5.62
CA HIS A 83 12.33 -24.11 -6.54
C HIS A 83 11.93 -25.51 -7.05
N MET A 84 10.77 -26.00 -6.63
CA MET A 84 10.11 -27.17 -7.21
C MET A 84 9.06 -26.66 -8.22
N PRO A 85 9.19 -27.01 -9.50
CA PRO A 85 8.13 -26.86 -10.48
C PRO A 85 6.82 -27.54 -10.00
N LEU A 86 5.67 -26.97 -10.35
CA LEU A 86 4.33 -27.41 -9.89
C LEU A 86 4.02 -28.87 -10.23
N ASP A 87 4.55 -29.36 -11.35
CA ASP A 87 4.49 -30.74 -11.84
C ASP A 87 5.25 -31.75 -10.97
N GLU A 88 6.19 -31.27 -10.15
CA GLU A 88 6.94 -32.07 -9.18
C GLU A 88 6.17 -32.20 -7.84
N ILE A 89 5.20 -31.30 -7.57
CA ILE A 89 4.38 -31.27 -6.35
C ILE A 89 2.99 -31.90 -6.57
N TYR A 90 2.42 -31.71 -7.77
CA TYR A 90 1.13 -32.27 -8.18
C TYR A 90 1.31 -33.14 -9.42
N PRO A 91 1.72 -34.42 -9.27
CA PRO A 91 1.72 -35.33 -10.39
C PRO A 91 0.26 -35.55 -10.82
N ASP A 92 -0.09 -34.98 -11.97
CA ASP A 92 -1.41 -35.07 -12.58
C ASP A 92 -1.81 -36.54 -12.74
N LYS A 93 -2.72 -36.96 -11.86
CA LYS A 93 -3.37 -38.28 -11.86
C LYS A 93 -4.84 -38.07 -11.55
N SER A 94 -5.51 -37.29 -12.38
CA SER A 94 -6.97 -37.31 -12.46
C SER A 94 -7.38 -37.25 -13.92
N ASN A 95 -7.95 -38.35 -14.41
CA ASN A 95 -8.65 -38.47 -15.69
C ASN A 95 -10.00 -37.70 -15.67
N ASP A 96 -10.08 -36.56 -14.99
CA ASP A 96 -11.26 -35.69 -15.03
C ASP A 96 -10.93 -34.52 -15.95
N ASP A 97 -11.58 -34.55 -17.11
CA ASP A 97 -11.42 -33.66 -18.24
C ASP A 97 -11.89 -32.23 -17.89
N TYR A 98 -11.08 -31.50 -17.13
CA TYR A 98 -11.09 -30.04 -17.08
C TYR A 98 -9.94 -29.52 -17.92
N SER A 99 -9.93 -29.86 -19.21
CA SER A 99 -9.12 -29.14 -20.18
C SER A 99 -9.64 -27.71 -20.24
N PHE A 100 -8.92 -26.78 -19.61
CA PHE A 100 -9.08 -25.35 -19.87
C PHE A 100 -8.68 -25.12 -21.33
N GLU A 101 -9.66 -25.20 -22.23
CA GLU A 101 -9.50 -24.70 -23.59
C GLU A 101 -9.06 -23.24 -23.47
N PHE A 102 -7.83 -22.95 -23.92
CA PHE A 102 -7.38 -21.59 -24.17
C PHE A 102 -8.24 -21.00 -25.28
N SER A 103 -9.44 -20.54 -24.93
CA SER A 103 -10.25 -19.77 -25.84
C SER A 103 -9.49 -18.48 -26.14
N THR A 104 -9.47 -18.10 -27.40
CA THR A 104 -8.94 -16.83 -27.94
C THR A 104 -9.74 -15.61 -27.47
N LYS A 105 -10.45 -15.69 -26.33
CA LYS A 105 -11.16 -14.59 -25.70
C LYS A 105 -10.16 -13.53 -25.26
N ARG A 106 -10.45 -12.27 -25.56
CA ARG A 106 -9.70 -11.11 -25.05
C ARG A 106 -9.60 -11.22 -23.52
N ALA A 107 -8.43 -10.94 -22.96
CA ALA A 107 -8.24 -10.93 -21.51
C ALA A 107 -9.24 -9.97 -20.85
N GLU A 108 -9.97 -10.46 -19.84
CA GLU A 108 -10.91 -9.68 -19.01
C GLU A 108 -10.32 -9.45 -17.60
N MET A 109 -10.75 -8.38 -16.94
CA MET A 109 -10.41 -8.15 -15.53
C MET A 109 -11.18 -9.14 -14.65
N ILE A 110 -12.47 -9.30 -14.92
CA ILE A 110 -13.37 -10.27 -14.30
C ILE A 110 -14.24 -10.86 -15.41
N ASP A 111 -14.25 -12.18 -15.57
CA ASP A 111 -15.16 -12.93 -16.45
C ASP A 111 -15.93 -13.94 -15.60
N THR A 112 -17.08 -13.53 -15.08
CA THR A 112 -17.96 -14.38 -14.27
C THR A 112 -19.41 -14.18 -14.70
N PRO A 113 -20.30 -15.17 -14.52
CA PRO A 113 -21.70 -15.02 -14.94
C PRO A 113 -22.42 -13.83 -14.28
N GLY A 114 -22.07 -13.48 -13.03
CA GLY A 114 -22.67 -12.35 -12.32
C GLY A 114 -22.07 -10.99 -12.65
N CYS A 115 -20.84 -10.97 -13.19
CA CYS A 115 -20.12 -9.74 -13.48
C CYS A 115 -19.06 -9.96 -14.57
N GLN A 116 -19.11 -9.13 -15.62
CA GLN A 116 -18.09 -9.10 -16.66
C GLN A 116 -17.48 -7.71 -16.75
N ILE A 117 -16.17 -7.62 -16.60
CA ILE A 117 -15.42 -6.36 -16.65
C ILE A 117 -14.28 -6.50 -17.65
N PRO A 118 -14.28 -5.72 -18.75
CA PRO A 118 -13.21 -5.76 -19.72
C PRO A 118 -11.91 -5.19 -19.15
N VAL A 119 -10.78 -5.56 -19.75
CA VAL A 119 -9.54 -4.80 -19.55
C VAL A 119 -9.69 -3.43 -20.20
N ALA A 120 -9.70 -2.39 -19.38
CA ALA A 120 -9.74 -0.99 -19.79
C ALA A 120 -8.57 -0.25 -19.14
N LEU A 121 -7.69 0.31 -19.96
CA LEU A 121 -6.45 0.92 -19.50
C LEU A 121 -6.38 2.39 -19.94
N ILE A 122 -6.31 3.28 -18.97
CA ILE A 122 -5.83 4.63 -19.21
C ILE A 122 -4.30 4.57 -19.28
N ASN A 123 -3.70 5.18 -20.28
CA ASN A 123 -2.26 5.38 -20.30
C ASN A 123 -1.86 6.42 -19.25
N TYR A 124 -1.17 5.97 -18.19
CA TYR A 124 -0.59 6.82 -17.15
C TYR A 124 0.91 7.06 -17.35
N ARG A 125 1.53 6.39 -18.34
CA ARG A 125 2.95 6.54 -18.65
C ARG A 125 3.16 7.79 -19.50
N GLU A 126 2.98 8.96 -18.89
CA GLU A 126 3.50 10.20 -19.44
C GLU A 126 4.85 10.52 -18.75
N GLU A 127 5.93 10.30 -19.49
CA GLU A 127 7.28 10.64 -19.06
C GLU A 127 7.46 12.16 -19.03
N THR A 128 7.13 12.79 -17.90
CA THR A 128 7.61 14.13 -17.65
C THR A 128 9.01 14.06 -17.02
N SER A 129 10.00 14.60 -17.73
CA SER A 129 11.43 14.63 -17.37
C SER A 129 11.78 15.43 -16.10
N LYS A 130 10.78 15.88 -15.34
CA LYS A 130 11.00 16.62 -14.10
C LYS A 130 11.62 15.70 -13.05
N LYS A 131 12.84 16.04 -12.61
CA LYS A 131 13.52 15.38 -11.49
C LYS A 131 12.63 15.47 -10.25
N PRO A 132 12.48 14.39 -9.45
CA PRO A 132 11.73 14.42 -8.20
C PRO A 132 12.25 15.50 -7.26
N GLY A 133 11.36 16.02 -6.42
CA GLY A 133 11.67 17.04 -5.44
C GLY A 133 12.58 16.47 -4.37
N SER A 134 13.13 17.33 -3.53
CA SER A 134 13.90 16.88 -2.37
C SER A 134 13.45 17.63 -1.14
N CYS A 135 13.25 16.91 -0.04
CA CYS A 135 12.98 17.48 1.28
C CYS A 135 14.22 18.10 1.96
N GLY A 136 15.33 18.22 1.22
CA GLY A 136 16.63 18.57 1.75
C GLY A 136 17.42 17.32 2.17
N ARG A 137 18.63 17.55 2.69
CA ARG A 137 19.59 16.45 2.97
C ARG A 137 19.77 16.24 4.47
N ARG A 138 19.46 15.05 4.98
CA ARG A 138 19.75 14.70 6.38
C ARG A 138 21.24 14.80 6.68
N ALA A 139 21.57 15.52 7.76
CA ALA A 139 22.91 15.61 8.33
C ALA A 139 23.04 14.79 9.61
N VAL A 140 21.91 14.57 10.29
CA VAL A 140 21.81 13.68 11.45
C VAL A 140 21.00 12.46 11.02
N PHE A 141 21.44 11.28 11.43
CA PHE A 141 20.77 10.01 11.19
C PHE A 141 20.51 9.34 12.53
N LEU A 142 19.32 8.80 12.70
CA LEU A 142 18.96 8.01 13.87
C LEU A 142 18.79 6.55 13.45
N LYS A 143 19.38 5.64 14.21
CA LYS A 143 19.25 4.20 14.02
C LYS A 143 18.75 3.56 15.29
N LYS A 144 17.67 2.78 15.22
CA LYS A 144 17.20 1.97 16.33
C LYS A 144 18.22 0.85 16.61
N ILE A 145 18.74 0.79 17.83
CA ILE A 145 19.73 -0.20 18.30
C ILE A 145 19.20 -1.10 19.43
N GLY A 146 17.99 -0.83 19.90
CA GLY A 146 17.27 -1.63 20.87
C GLY A 146 15.79 -1.29 20.85
N ILE A 147 14.99 -1.90 21.72
CA ILE A 147 13.53 -1.71 21.76
C ILE A 147 13.16 -0.22 21.86
N ASP A 148 13.75 0.49 22.82
CA ASP A 148 13.50 1.92 23.05
C ASP A 148 14.77 2.77 22.94
N LYS A 149 15.80 2.27 22.24
CA LYS A 149 17.10 2.95 22.15
C LYS A 149 17.43 3.29 20.70
N VAL A 150 17.76 4.55 20.46
CA VAL A 150 18.25 5.04 19.17
C VAL A 150 19.66 5.59 19.31
N GLN A 151 20.53 5.24 18.36
CA GLN A 151 21.86 5.80 18.25
C GLN A 151 21.85 6.95 17.25
N VAL A 152 22.48 8.05 17.64
CA VAL A 152 22.62 9.26 16.85
C VAL A 152 23.90 9.20 16.04
N SER A 153 23.83 9.51 14.74
CA SER A 153 25.01 9.76 13.92
C SER A 153 24.94 11.11 13.22
N ILE A 154 25.85 12.01 13.58
CA ILE A 154 25.98 13.36 13.01
C ILE A 154 27.07 13.33 11.94
N LYS A 155 26.68 13.47 10.67
CA LYS A 155 27.64 13.53 9.56
C LYS A 155 28.18 14.94 9.41
N SER A 156 29.29 15.24 10.10
CA SER A 156 29.90 16.57 10.12
C SER A 156 30.17 17.15 8.73
N ARG A 157 30.54 16.34 7.73
CA ARG A 157 30.73 16.79 6.34
C ARG A 157 29.45 17.35 5.71
N ILE A 158 28.29 16.78 6.06
CA ILE A 158 26.99 17.27 5.58
C ILE A 158 26.56 18.46 6.45
N MET A 159 26.76 18.39 7.77
CA MET A 159 26.42 19.47 8.71
C MET A 159 27.14 20.78 8.37
N LYS A 160 28.41 20.72 7.93
CA LYS A 160 29.17 21.89 7.47
C LYS A 160 28.49 22.66 6.34
N LYS A 161 27.63 22.03 5.53
CA LYS A 161 26.85 22.71 4.48
C LYS A 161 25.66 23.50 5.00
N TYR A 162 25.29 23.29 6.26
CA TYR A 162 24.22 24.03 6.95
C TYR A 162 24.75 25.23 7.75
N LEU A 163 26.05 25.26 8.05
CA LEU A 163 26.71 26.41 8.69
C LEU A 163 26.66 27.62 7.76
N ARG A 164 26.42 28.81 8.32
CA ARG A 164 26.44 30.06 7.57
C ARG A 164 27.78 30.78 7.73
N LYS A 165 28.16 31.04 8.98
CA LYS A 165 29.32 31.90 9.31
C LYS A 165 30.23 31.32 10.40
N SER A 166 29.80 30.27 11.11
CA SER A 166 30.59 29.64 12.17
C SER A 166 31.36 28.42 11.68
N ILE A 167 32.38 28.03 12.45
CA ILE A 167 33.10 26.76 12.34
C ILE A 167 32.57 25.69 13.31
N THR A 168 31.84 26.10 14.36
CA THR A 168 31.31 25.21 15.40
C THR A 168 29.78 25.20 15.40
N TYR A 169 29.23 24.08 15.84
CA TYR A 169 27.80 23.90 16.10
C TYR A 169 27.62 23.00 17.32
N HIS A 170 26.47 23.13 17.96
CA HIS A 170 25.98 22.16 18.94
C HIS A 170 24.61 21.67 18.51
N CYS A 171 24.25 20.45 18.93
CA CYS A 171 22.95 19.86 18.64
C CYS A 171 22.25 19.51 19.95
N CYS A 172 20.92 19.51 19.90
CA CYS A 172 20.10 18.94 20.95
C CYS A 172 18.87 18.25 20.35
N TYR A 173 18.31 17.31 21.10
CA TYR A 173 17.04 16.67 20.76
C TYR A 173 15.93 17.07 21.71
N LYS A 174 14.69 16.92 21.23
CA LYS A 174 13.44 17.06 21.99
C LYS A 174 12.51 15.92 21.60
N PHE A 175 11.74 15.43 22.55
CA PHE A 175 10.61 14.55 22.25
C PHE A 175 9.38 15.38 21.92
N ILE A 176 8.56 14.88 21.01
CA ILE A 176 7.30 15.51 20.58
C ILE A 176 6.14 14.65 21.08
N SER A 177 5.16 15.29 21.71
CA SER A 177 3.90 14.66 22.11
C SER A 177 2.71 15.53 21.70
N ARG A 178 1.49 14.98 21.76
CA ARG A 178 0.29 15.80 21.63
C ARG A 178 0.16 16.76 22.82
N SER A 179 -0.53 17.87 22.58
CA SER A 179 -0.97 18.73 23.68
C SER A 179 -2.05 18.05 24.50
N ASN A 180 -2.06 18.32 25.81
CA ASN A 180 -3.11 17.87 26.74
C ASN A 180 -4.10 19.02 27.01
N GLN A 181 -4.07 20.10 26.22
CA GLN A 181 -5.00 21.20 26.34
C GLN A 181 -6.36 20.77 25.76
N PRO A 182 -7.43 20.71 26.58
CA PRO A 182 -8.75 20.30 26.13
C PRO A 182 -9.20 21.10 24.90
N GLY A 183 -9.62 20.39 23.85
CA GLY A 183 -10.11 20.98 22.60
C GLY A 183 -9.03 21.39 21.60
N HIS A 184 -7.75 21.31 21.95
CA HIS A 184 -6.62 21.68 21.08
C HIS A 184 -5.64 20.52 20.82
N GLU A 185 -5.93 19.33 21.32
CA GLU A 185 -5.05 18.16 21.24
C GLU A 185 -4.78 17.75 19.79
N HIS A 186 -5.69 18.05 18.85
CA HIS A 186 -5.61 17.70 17.43
C HIS A 186 -4.86 18.70 16.56
N ILE A 187 -4.44 19.83 17.13
CA ILE A 187 -3.73 20.92 16.45
C ILE A 187 -2.43 21.32 17.15
N ASN A 188 -2.36 21.19 18.48
CA ASN A 188 -1.20 21.61 19.26
C ASN A 188 -0.31 20.40 19.63
N ILE A 189 0.99 20.64 19.62
CA ILE A 189 2.01 19.69 20.05
C ILE A 189 2.85 20.29 21.19
N LYS A 190 3.40 19.42 22.03
CA LYS A 190 4.33 19.78 23.11
C LYS A 190 5.70 19.22 22.79
N TYR A 191 6.71 19.95 23.25
CA TYR A 191 8.10 19.54 23.16
C TYR A 191 8.69 19.44 24.56
N THR A 192 9.55 18.45 24.79
CA THR A 192 10.40 18.43 25.99
C THR A 192 11.50 19.50 25.90
N ASN A 193 12.22 19.70 27.00
CA ASN A 193 13.40 20.57 27.02
C ASN A 193 14.47 20.03 26.07
N CYS A 194 15.24 20.94 25.47
CA CYS A 194 16.31 20.51 24.57
C CYS A 194 17.44 19.86 25.35
N GLN A 195 17.71 18.58 25.10
CA GLN A 195 18.79 17.83 25.71
C GLN A 195 19.96 17.74 24.74
N HIS A 196 21.16 18.13 25.20
CA HIS A 196 22.37 18.14 24.37
C HIS A 196 22.66 16.76 23.77
N VAL A 197 23.16 16.73 22.53
CA VAL A 197 23.45 15.48 21.84
C VAL A 197 24.65 15.58 20.91
N GLU A 198 25.47 14.55 20.96
CA GLU A 198 26.71 14.42 20.18
C GLU A 198 26.64 13.22 19.22
N ASP A 199 27.62 13.12 18.32
CA ASP A 199 27.76 11.96 17.44
C ASP A 199 28.04 10.69 18.26
N GLY A 200 27.36 9.58 17.93
CA GLY A 200 27.47 8.31 18.65
C GLY A 200 26.61 8.21 19.92
N ALA A 201 25.98 9.31 20.36
CA ALA A 201 25.13 9.31 21.55
C ALA A 201 23.96 8.33 21.42
N THR A 202 23.59 7.71 22.55
CA THR A 202 22.40 6.86 22.65
C THR A 202 21.29 7.61 23.36
N VAL A 203 20.11 7.65 22.76
CA VAL A 203 18.92 8.31 23.30
C VAL A 203 17.88 7.23 23.62
N LEU A 204 17.30 7.31 24.82
CA LEU A 204 16.18 6.47 25.25
C LEU A 204 14.87 7.14 24.85
N LEU A 205 13.99 6.45 24.13
CA LEU A 205 12.73 7.01 23.64
C LEU A 205 11.76 7.35 24.78
N GLU A 206 11.37 8.63 24.90
CA GLU A 206 10.28 9.05 25.78
C GLU A 206 8.94 9.13 25.06
N THR A 207 8.93 9.37 23.74
CA THR A 207 7.75 9.32 22.88
C THR A 207 8.13 8.69 21.54
N ASP A 208 7.13 8.50 20.67
CA ASP A 208 7.35 7.97 19.32
C ASP A 208 8.16 8.91 18.41
N PHE A 209 8.32 10.17 18.79
CA PHE A 209 8.80 11.22 17.89
C PHE A 209 9.92 12.03 18.50
N ILE A 210 11.03 12.13 17.76
CA ILE A 210 12.20 12.93 18.13
C ILE A 210 12.36 14.07 17.14
N ASN A 211 12.52 15.29 17.66
CA ASN A 211 13.01 16.43 16.92
C ASN A 211 14.50 16.65 17.24
N ILE A 212 15.33 16.85 16.22
CA ILE A 212 16.73 17.25 16.39
C ILE A 212 16.93 18.63 15.80
N LYS A 213 17.48 19.53 16.61
CA LYS A 213 17.92 20.86 16.19
C LYS A 213 19.40 21.01 16.43
N CYS A 214 20.07 21.63 15.46
CA CYS A 214 21.45 22.08 15.64
C CYS A 214 21.53 23.58 15.42
N PHE A 215 22.45 24.20 16.15
CA PHE A 215 22.60 25.63 16.20
C PHE A 215 24.05 26.02 15.95
N GLU A 216 24.24 27.13 15.25
CA GLU A 216 25.53 27.83 15.20
C GLU A 216 25.49 29.07 16.09
N HIS A 217 26.64 29.47 16.61
CA HIS A 217 26.83 30.76 17.27
C HIS A 217 27.51 31.72 16.29
N ASP A 218 26.97 32.92 16.13
CA ASP A 218 27.64 33.96 15.38
C ASP A 218 28.70 34.71 16.22
N LYS A 219 29.44 35.63 15.59
CA LYS A 219 30.50 36.42 16.25
C LYS A 219 29.98 37.30 17.40
N ARG A 220 28.66 37.52 17.51
CA ARG A 220 27.99 38.26 18.59
C ARG A 220 27.36 37.32 19.62
N ASN A 221 27.73 36.03 19.58
CA ASN A 221 27.22 34.96 20.42
C ASN A 221 25.69 34.74 20.30
N THR A 222 25.08 35.15 19.18
CA THR A 222 23.66 34.90 18.91
C THR A 222 23.49 33.52 18.29
N THR A 223 22.52 32.75 18.81
CA THR A 223 22.26 31.37 18.41
C THR A 223 21.30 31.31 17.22
N HIS A 224 21.69 30.65 16.12
CA HIS A 224 20.87 30.47 14.93
C HIS A 224 20.59 28.99 14.66
N VAL A 225 19.34 28.62 14.37
CA VAL A 225 18.99 27.25 13.95
C VAL A 225 19.53 27.00 12.55
N ILE A 226 20.44 26.04 12.41
CA ILE A 226 21.04 25.64 11.13
C ILE A 226 20.47 24.31 10.61
N TYR A 227 19.97 23.46 11.52
CA TYR A 227 19.39 22.16 11.20
C TYR A 227 18.15 21.95 12.05
N ASN A 228 17.09 21.44 11.43
CA ASN A 228 15.86 21.03 12.08
C ASN A 228 15.30 19.83 11.31
N ASP A 229 15.10 18.71 11.99
CA ASP A 229 14.52 17.50 11.41
C ASP A 229 13.73 16.70 12.45
N VAL A 230 12.85 15.84 11.97
CA VAL A 230 11.97 15.00 12.80
C VAL A 230 12.05 13.53 12.35
N TYR A 231 11.95 12.64 13.33
CA TYR A 231 12.09 11.20 13.15
C TYR A 231 11.00 10.48 13.94
N GLY A 232 10.42 9.44 13.35
CA GLY A 232 9.48 8.54 14.03
C GLY A 232 10.13 7.20 14.34
N PHE A 233 10.06 6.78 15.60
CA PHE A 233 10.46 5.47 16.08
C PHE A 233 9.45 5.01 17.12
N ILE A 234 9.04 3.77 17.06
CA ILE A 234 8.09 3.20 18.01
C ILE A 234 8.74 3.10 19.38
N LYS A 235 8.19 3.85 20.34
CA LYS A 235 8.44 3.62 21.76
C LYS A 235 7.53 2.48 22.20
N LYS A 236 8.10 1.34 22.55
CA LYS A 236 7.32 0.17 22.93
C LYS A 236 6.48 0.49 24.17
N ILE A 237 5.21 0.10 24.11
CA ILE A 237 4.30 0.14 25.26
C ILE A 237 4.04 -1.28 25.76
N ASN A 238 3.83 -1.40 27.07
CA ASN A 238 3.35 -2.64 27.66
C ASN A 238 1.82 -2.60 27.65
N VAL A 239 1.19 -3.44 26.83
CA VAL A 239 -0.26 -3.56 26.81
C VAL A 239 -0.68 -4.69 27.74
N THR A 240 -1.57 -4.37 28.69
CA THR A 240 -2.23 -5.39 29.52
C THR A 240 -3.06 -6.27 28.60
N LYS A 241 -2.67 -7.53 28.45
CA LYS A 241 -3.44 -8.50 27.68
C LYS A 241 -4.72 -8.82 28.47
N PRO A 242 -5.88 -8.97 27.81
CA PRO A 242 -7.04 -9.59 28.44
C PRO A 242 -6.64 -10.93 29.06
N GLU A 243 -7.36 -11.39 30.09
CA GLU A 243 -7.18 -12.75 30.60
C GLU A 243 -7.12 -13.72 29.42
N ALA A 244 -6.11 -14.59 29.44
CA ALA A 244 -5.79 -15.44 28.30
C ALA A 244 -7.03 -16.26 27.93
N THR A 245 -7.70 -15.90 26.83
CA THR A 245 -8.56 -16.84 26.15
C THR A 245 -7.65 -17.96 25.64
N ASP A 246 -8.05 -19.22 25.79
CA ASP A 246 -7.30 -20.43 25.40
C ASP A 246 -7.09 -20.55 23.86
N CYS A 247 -7.24 -19.44 23.14
CA CYS A 247 -7.21 -19.30 21.69
C CYS A 247 -5.79 -19.26 21.18
N LYS A 248 -5.42 -20.31 20.44
CA LYS A 248 -4.04 -20.57 20.04
C LYS A 248 -3.56 -19.78 18.81
N GLU A 249 -4.44 -19.11 18.07
CA GLU A 249 -4.07 -18.47 16.78
C GLU A 249 -4.36 -16.98 16.74
N LYS A 250 -3.31 -16.16 16.89
CA LYS A 250 -3.38 -14.71 16.71
C LYS A 250 -2.50 -14.30 15.54
N TYR A 251 -3.13 -13.82 14.47
CA TYR A 251 -2.42 -13.25 13.33
C TYR A 251 -2.38 -11.73 13.45
N ASN A 252 -1.25 -11.14 13.09
CA ASN A 252 -1.05 -9.70 13.01
C ASN A 252 -1.66 -9.14 11.72
N VAL A 253 -2.01 -7.85 11.72
CA VAL A 253 -2.52 -7.18 10.52
C VAL A 253 -1.77 -5.87 10.28
N LEU A 254 -1.24 -5.71 9.07
CA LEU A 254 -0.61 -4.50 8.59
C LEU A 254 -1.28 -4.02 7.30
N MET A 255 -1.97 -2.90 7.35
CA MET A 255 -2.64 -2.30 6.21
C MET A 255 -1.84 -1.10 5.71
N LEU A 256 -1.51 -1.09 4.43
CA LEU A 256 -0.86 0.01 3.71
C LEU A 256 -1.79 0.50 2.62
N GLY A 257 -2.13 1.77 2.66
CA GLY A 257 -3.04 2.39 1.73
C GLY A 257 -2.39 3.44 0.84
N MET A 258 -2.85 3.55 -0.40
CA MET A 258 -2.55 4.69 -1.27
C MET A 258 -3.83 5.27 -1.84
N ASP A 259 -4.00 6.58 -1.75
CA ASP A 259 -5.17 7.28 -2.29
C ASP A 259 -5.14 7.34 -3.82
N SER A 260 -6.31 7.20 -4.49
CA SER A 260 -6.49 7.49 -5.92
C SER A 260 -5.72 6.54 -6.88
N MET A 261 -5.58 5.27 -6.53
CA MET A 261 -4.84 4.28 -7.31
C MET A 261 -5.71 3.09 -7.75
N SER A 262 -6.06 3.09 -9.04
CA SER A 262 -6.65 1.90 -9.66
C SER A 262 -5.65 0.76 -9.82
N LEU A 263 -6.13 -0.46 -10.02
CA LEU A 263 -5.27 -1.59 -10.38
C LEU A 263 -4.46 -1.34 -11.67
N PRO A 264 -5.07 -0.87 -12.78
CA PRO A 264 -4.31 -0.42 -13.94
C PRO A 264 -3.25 0.65 -13.66
N HIS A 265 -3.56 1.63 -12.78
CA HIS A 265 -2.67 2.74 -12.48
C HIS A 265 -1.42 2.28 -11.72
N VAL A 266 -1.59 1.45 -10.67
CA VAL A 266 -0.44 0.94 -9.89
C VAL A 266 0.43 -0.01 -10.72
N VAL A 267 -0.16 -0.85 -11.57
CA VAL A 267 0.59 -1.76 -12.47
C VAL A 267 1.45 -0.96 -13.47
N GLN A 268 0.95 0.17 -13.97
CA GLN A 268 1.67 0.98 -14.95
C GLN A 268 2.77 1.86 -14.34
N THR A 269 2.56 2.35 -13.12
CA THR A 269 3.40 3.40 -12.51
C THR A 269 4.30 2.89 -11.39
N MET A 270 3.99 1.74 -10.77
CA MET A 270 4.77 1.12 -9.69
C MET A 270 5.22 -0.29 -10.05
N SER A 271 5.84 -0.42 -11.22
CA SER A 271 6.21 -1.70 -11.80
C SER A 271 7.18 -2.53 -10.94
N ARG A 272 8.11 -1.90 -10.21
CA ARG A 272 9.06 -2.63 -9.35
C ARG A 272 8.33 -3.28 -8.18
N THR A 273 7.44 -2.52 -7.55
CA THR A 273 6.58 -2.98 -6.46
C THR A 273 5.68 -4.10 -6.94
N VAL A 274 4.95 -3.91 -8.04
CA VAL A 274 4.01 -4.92 -8.55
C VAL A 274 4.72 -6.20 -8.99
N ASN A 275 5.89 -6.09 -9.62
CA ASN A 275 6.71 -7.26 -9.94
C ASN A 275 7.14 -8.00 -8.68
N PHE A 276 7.61 -7.30 -7.65
CA PHE A 276 7.94 -7.91 -6.36
C PHE A 276 6.73 -8.67 -5.78
N LEU A 277 5.53 -8.07 -5.77
CA LEU A 277 4.32 -8.69 -5.24
C LEU A 277 3.95 -9.96 -6.03
N LYS A 278 4.03 -9.88 -7.36
CA LYS A 278 3.75 -11.00 -8.27
C LYS A 278 4.75 -12.14 -8.08
N ASP A 279 6.05 -11.84 -8.06
CA ASP A 279 7.12 -12.82 -7.93
C ASP A 279 7.09 -13.52 -6.55
N ASN A 280 6.46 -12.90 -5.56
CA ASN A 280 6.24 -13.46 -4.23
C ASN A 280 4.80 -13.98 -4.01
N TYR A 281 4.02 -14.17 -5.09
CA TYR A 281 2.69 -14.79 -5.06
C TYR A 281 1.67 -14.10 -4.13
N TRP A 282 1.67 -12.77 -4.08
CA TRP A 282 0.61 -12.01 -3.43
C TRP A 282 -0.65 -12.03 -4.31
N PRO A 283 -1.81 -12.55 -3.85
CA PRO A 283 -3.05 -12.43 -4.60
C PRO A 283 -3.39 -10.97 -4.89
N GLY A 284 -3.63 -10.66 -6.17
CA GLY A 284 -4.04 -9.36 -6.66
C GLY A 284 -5.49 -9.42 -7.14
N PHE A 285 -6.39 -8.72 -6.44
CA PHE A 285 -7.83 -8.84 -6.65
C PHE A 285 -8.26 -7.96 -7.82
N ARG A 286 -8.58 -8.60 -8.95
CA ARG A 286 -8.89 -7.91 -10.21
C ARG A 286 -10.27 -7.25 -10.22
N GLY A 287 -11.14 -7.68 -9.34
CA GLY A 287 -12.52 -7.21 -9.18
C GLY A 287 -12.75 -6.46 -7.88
N PHE A 288 -11.70 -5.98 -7.21
CA PHE A 288 -11.87 -5.12 -6.04
C PHE A 288 -12.48 -3.80 -6.45
N HIS A 289 -13.65 -3.52 -5.90
CA HIS A 289 -14.56 -2.53 -6.44
C HIS A 289 -14.99 -1.55 -5.35
N LYS A 290 -14.89 -0.25 -5.66
CA LYS A 290 -15.34 0.80 -4.74
C LYS A 290 -16.87 0.77 -4.56
N VAL A 291 -17.33 1.24 -3.42
CA VAL A 291 -18.76 1.36 -3.06
C VAL A 291 -19.22 2.81 -2.92
N GLY A 292 -18.29 3.77 -2.93
CA GLY A 292 -18.57 5.20 -2.81
C GLY A 292 -17.71 6.08 -3.72
N ASP A 293 -17.98 7.39 -3.68
CA ASP A 293 -17.34 8.36 -4.57
C ASP A 293 -15.87 8.60 -4.24
N ASN A 294 -15.57 9.03 -3.02
CA ASN A 294 -14.25 9.43 -2.53
C ASN A 294 -13.67 8.46 -1.48
N THR A 295 -12.52 8.81 -0.91
CA THR A 295 -11.81 8.14 0.18
C THR A 295 -12.72 7.75 1.33
N LEU A 296 -13.39 8.72 1.95
CA LEU A 296 -14.17 8.50 3.16
C LEU A 296 -15.18 7.33 3.09
N PRO A 297 -16.14 7.26 2.14
CA PRO A 297 -17.11 6.17 2.10
C PRO A 297 -16.46 4.79 1.87
N ASN A 298 -15.38 4.72 1.08
CA ASN A 298 -14.70 3.45 0.79
C ASN A 298 -13.86 2.97 1.99
N LEU A 299 -13.18 3.89 2.68
CA LEU A 299 -12.47 3.56 3.92
C LEU A 299 -13.41 3.27 5.08
N MET A 300 -14.52 3.99 5.20
CA MET A 300 -15.52 3.71 6.24
C MET A 300 -16.17 2.34 6.03
N ALA A 301 -16.45 1.94 4.79
CA ALA A 301 -16.90 0.57 4.49
C ALA A 301 -15.87 -0.48 4.94
N THR A 302 -14.58 -0.22 4.69
CA THR A 302 -13.47 -1.11 5.10
C THR A 302 -13.27 -1.16 6.61
N PHE A 303 -13.42 -0.03 7.32
CA PHE A 303 -13.07 0.08 8.74
C PHE A 303 -14.23 -0.12 9.68
N THR A 304 -15.48 0.03 9.22
CA THR A 304 -16.66 -0.06 10.10
C THR A 304 -17.68 -1.09 9.61
N GLY A 305 -17.56 -1.55 8.36
CA GLY A 305 -18.59 -2.37 7.72
C GLY A 305 -19.90 -1.62 7.45
N LYS A 306 -19.97 -0.30 7.70
CA LYS A 306 -21.18 0.53 7.54
C LYS A 306 -21.12 1.40 6.29
N ASN A 307 -22.30 1.75 5.80
CA ASN A 307 -22.42 2.71 4.70
C ASN A 307 -22.16 4.16 5.19
N ILE A 308 -21.85 5.05 4.25
CA ILE A 308 -21.50 6.44 4.57
C ILE A 308 -22.67 7.25 5.14
N SER A 309 -23.93 6.92 4.81
CA SER A 309 -25.09 7.59 5.39
C SER A 309 -25.20 7.35 6.89
N THR A 310 -25.02 6.10 7.34
CA THR A 310 -24.99 5.73 8.76
C THR A 310 -23.85 6.47 9.47
N ILE A 311 -22.64 6.43 8.91
CA ILE A 311 -21.47 7.12 9.50
C ILE A 311 -21.66 8.63 9.57
N SER A 312 -22.19 9.25 8.51
CA SER A 312 -22.42 10.70 8.51
C SER A 312 -23.46 11.12 9.54
N GLN A 313 -24.47 10.29 9.78
CA GLN A 313 -25.52 10.57 10.76
C GLN A 313 -25.02 10.50 12.20
N ILE A 314 -24.15 9.53 12.52
CA ILE A 314 -23.75 9.27 13.91
C ILE A 314 -22.39 9.86 14.28
N CYS A 315 -21.45 9.99 13.33
CA CYS A 315 -20.05 10.36 13.61
C CYS A 315 -19.66 11.78 13.18
N SER A 316 -20.48 12.46 12.38
CA SER A 316 -20.15 13.83 11.92
C SER A 316 -20.00 14.79 13.10
N GLY A 317 -18.82 15.38 13.24
CA GLY A 317 -18.40 16.27 14.33
C GLY A 317 -18.04 15.56 15.64
N LYS A 318 -18.11 14.22 15.66
CA LYS A 318 -18.02 13.37 16.87
C LYS A 318 -17.18 12.11 16.65
N MET A 319 -16.18 12.16 15.77
CA MET A 319 -15.40 10.96 15.42
C MET A 319 -14.76 10.28 16.64
N ASP A 320 -14.38 11.05 17.67
CA ASP A 320 -13.87 10.51 18.94
C ASP A 320 -14.85 9.60 19.68
N ASP A 321 -16.15 9.86 19.55
CA ASP A 321 -17.23 9.06 20.16
C ASP A 321 -17.57 7.84 19.28
N CYS A 322 -17.12 7.85 18.03
CA CYS A 322 -17.29 6.77 17.06
C CYS A 322 -16.05 5.87 16.94
N ASN A 323 -15.00 6.09 17.73
CA ASN A 323 -13.76 5.33 17.59
C ASN A 323 -14.01 3.81 17.75
N ASP A 324 -14.94 3.44 18.62
CA ASP A 324 -15.28 2.04 18.91
C ASP A 324 -15.92 1.31 17.71
N LEU A 325 -16.42 2.05 16.71
CA LEU A 325 -16.94 1.47 15.47
C LEU A 325 -15.84 1.04 14.49
N LEU A 326 -14.61 1.51 14.70
CA LEU A 326 -13.51 1.29 13.77
C LEU A 326 -12.79 -0.01 14.10
N ILE A 327 -12.37 -0.72 13.06
CA ILE A 327 -11.80 -2.06 13.15
C ILE A 327 -10.58 -2.13 14.07
N TRP A 328 -9.78 -1.06 14.18
CA TRP A 328 -8.67 -1.05 15.13
C TRP A 328 -9.13 -1.14 16.58
N SER A 329 -10.30 -0.61 16.94
CA SER A 329 -10.86 -0.74 18.29
C SER A 329 -11.28 -2.18 18.57
N THR A 330 -11.84 -2.88 17.58
CA THR A 330 -12.12 -4.32 17.67
C THR A 330 -10.85 -5.14 17.96
N PHE A 331 -9.76 -4.86 17.24
CA PHE A 331 -8.48 -5.51 17.51
C PHE A 331 -7.87 -5.08 18.85
N LYS A 332 -8.04 -3.81 19.24
CA LYS A 332 -7.58 -3.29 20.53
C LYS A 332 -8.21 -4.05 21.69
N GLU A 333 -9.51 -4.28 21.64
CA GLU A 333 -10.27 -5.07 22.62
C GLU A 333 -9.79 -6.52 22.69
N ALA A 334 -9.37 -7.10 21.55
CA ALA A 334 -8.74 -8.43 21.50
C ALA A 334 -7.28 -8.46 22.02
N GLY A 335 -6.78 -7.34 22.55
CA GLY A 335 -5.45 -7.23 23.16
C GLY A 335 -4.32 -6.91 22.17
N TYR A 336 -4.64 -6.38 20.99
CA TYR A 336 -3.64 -5.98 20.01
C TYR A 336 -3.10 -4.57 20.31
N VAL A 337 -1.82 -4.35 19.99
CA VAL A 337 -1.27 -2.99 19.89
C VAL A 337 -1.71 -2.37 18.59
N THR A 338 -2.19 -1.12 18.63
CA THR A 338 -2.79 -0.46 17.47
C THR A 338 -1.96 0.72 16.95
N ALA A 339 -1.92 0.89 15.63
CA ALA A 339 -1.26 2.05 15.02
C ALA A 339 -2.09 2.65 13.89
N TYR A 340 -2.07 3.98 13.79
CA TYR A 340 -2.61 4.72 12.66
C TYR A 340 -1.66 5.81 12.18
N GLY A 341 -1.48 5.94 10.88
CA GLY A 341 -0.74 7.04 10.29
C GLY A 341 -1.32 7.47 8.95
N GLU A 342 -1.46 8.77 8.74
CA GLU A 342 -1.94 9.37 7.50
C GLU A 342 -1.14 10.65 7.25
N ASP A 343 -0.58 10.78 6.04
CA ASP A 343 0.14 11.99 5.63
C ASP A 343 -0.79 12.98 4.93
N TYR A 344 -0.26 14.17 4.64
CA TYR A 344 -1.01 15.29 4.08
C TYR A 344 -2.15 15.78 5.01
N ILE A 345 -1.84 16.17 6.25
CA ILE A 345 -2.84 16.55 7.28
C ILE A 345 -3.76 17.73 6.90
N LYS A 346 -3.41 18.49 5.86
CA LYS A 346 -4.20 19.61 5.32
C LYS A 346 -5.25 19.16 4.31
N LEU A 347 -5.12 17.95 3.80
CA LEU A 347 -6.05 17.34 2.86
C LEU A 347 -7.30 16.87 3.62
N PRO A 348 -8.51 17.22 3.15
CA PRO A 348 -9.70 17.00 3.93
C PRO A 348 -10.43 15.68 3.63
N ASP A 349 -9.72 14.55 3.44
CA ASP A 349 -10.31 13.37 2.77
C ASP A 349 -10.66 12.18 3.67
N THR A 350 -9.84 11.84 4.68
CA THR A 350 -10.17 10.78 5.65
C THR A 350 -10.63 11.35 7.00
N PHE A 351 -9.72 11.60 7.95
CA PHE A 351 -10.05 12.07 9.30
C PHE A 351 -9.74 13.55 9.49
N SER A 352 -10.47 14.37 8.75
CA SER A 352 -10.33 15.82 8.74
C SER A 352 -11.67 16.52 8.99
N LYS A 353 -11.61 17.80 9.38
CA LYS A 353 -12.79 18.66 9.56
C LYS A 353 -13.88 17.98 10.39
N ASP A 354 -14.95 17.52 9.75
CA ASP A 354 -16.11 16.91 10.37
C ASP A 354 -15.80 15.51 10.96
N TYR A 355 -14.68 14.88 10.58
CA TYR A 355 -14.28 13.55 11.06
C TYR A 355 -12.90 13.55 11.75
N VAL A 356 -12.43 14.71 12.23
CA VAL A 356 -11.15 14.78 12.93
C VAL A 356 -11.23 14.13 14.32
N PHE A 357 -10.23 13.34 14.67
CA PHE A 357 -10.04 12.87 16.04
C PHE A 357 -9.42 13.94 16.93
N LYS A 358 -10.13 14.37 17.97
CA LYS A 358 -9.58 15.23 19.02
C LYS A 358 -8.71 14.43 19.97
N ARG A 359 -9.05 13.18 20.27
CA ARG A 359 -8.23 12.25 21.07
C ARG A 359 -7.39 11.35 20.17
N GLN A 360 -6.48 10.59 20.75
CA GLN A 360 -5.65 9.66 19.97
C GLN A 360 -6.47 8.38 19.74
N PRO A 361 -6.74 7.96 18.48
CA PRO A 361 -7.64 6.84 18.21
C PRO A 361 -6.99 5.45 18.40
N THR A 362 -5.66 5.39 18.41
CA THR A 362 -4.84 4.16 18.46
C THR A 362 -3.66 4.33 19.42
N ASP A 363 -2.94 3.27 19.77
CA ASP A 363 -1.77 3.35 20.67
C ASP A 363 -0.62 4.17 20.10
N HIS A 364 -0.38 4.04 18.80
CA HIS A 364 0.63 4.80 18.05
C HIS A 364 -0.04 5.64 16.95
N TYR A 365 0.13 6.96 17.00
CA TYR A 365 -0.54 7.87 16.06
C TYR A 365 0.40 8.91 15.43
N MET A 366 0.62 8.78 14.11
CA MET A 366 1.61 9.61 13.39
C MET A 366 1.22 11.07 13.21
N ARG A 367 -0.04 11.46 13.46
CA ARG A 367 -0.49 12.85 13.27
C ARG A 367 0.40 13.86 13.99
N THR A 368 0.92 13.51 15.18
CA THR A 368 1.84 14.36 15.96
C THR A 368 3.11 14.70 15.17
N LEU A 369 3.68 13.74 14.45
CA LEU A 369 4.85 13.96 13.59
C LEU A 369 4.51 14.94 12.46
N PHE A 370 3.38 14.77 11.79
CA PHE A 370 3.00 15.65 10.67
C PHE A 370 2.60 17.06 11.12
N LEU A 371 1.98 17.20 12.30
CA LEU A 371 1.71 18.50 12.92
C LEU A 371 3.00 19.29 13.23
N SER A 372 4.14 18.61 13.42
CA SER A 372 5.41 19.28 13.75
C SER A 372 6.03 20.07 12.60
N GLY A 373 5.61 19.83 11.35
CA GLY A 373 6.16 20.57 10.22
C GLY A 373 6.00 19.92 8.85
N GLU A 374 4.88 19.24 8.58
CA GLU A 374 4.59 18.77 7.23
C GLU A 374 4.37 19.97 6.28
N THR A 375 5.15 19.99 5.20
CA THR A 375 5.16 21.08 4.22
C THR A 375 5.12 20.55 2.80
N VAL A 376 4.51 21.32 1.91
CA VAL A 376 4.54 21.09 0.46
C VAL A 376 5.71 21.89 -0.10
N THR A 377 6.69 21.20 -0.71
CA THR A 377 7.83 21.88 -1.34
C THR A 377 7.48 22.31 -2.76
N GLY A 378 7.76 23.58 -3.08
CA GLY A 378 7.25 24.27 -4.28
C GLY A 378 7.63 23.62 -5.61
N GLY A 379 6.64 23.51 -6.51
CA GLY A 379 6.79 23.11 -7.92
C GLY A 379 6.54 21.63 -8.24
N GLN A 380 6.57 20.74 -7.24
CA GLN A 380 6.56 19.28 -7.50
C GLN A 380 5.56 18.46 -6.67
N ASN A 381 4.69 19.10 -5.88
CA ASN A 381 3.71 18.42 -5.01
C ASN A 381 4.34 17.37 -4.07
N LEU A 382 5.63 17.50 -3.72
CA LEU A 382 6.29 16.62 -2.76
C LEU A 382 6.00 17.10 -1.34
N LEU A 383 5.41 16.21 -0.54
CA LEU A 383 5.19 16.39 0.88
C LEU A 383 6.41 15.97 1.68
N CYS A 384 6.84 16.85 2.57
CA CYS A 384 8.02 16.69 3.39
C CYS A 384 7.66 16.88 4.87
N ALA A 385 8.05 15.93 5.70
CA ALA A 385 8.01 16.05 7.15
C ALA A 385 9.45 16.07 7.68
N GLY A 386 9.95 17.29 7.94
CA GLY A 386 11.36 17.54 8.18
C GLY A 386 12.18 17.44 6.89
N LYS A 387 13.27 16.68 6.90
CA LYS A 387 14.16 16.46 5.76
C LYS A 387 13.97 15.13 5.05
N GLU A 388 12.81 14.51 5.26
CA GLU A 388 12.38 13.26 4.64
C GLU A 388 10.98 13.42 4.06
N SER A 389 10.67 12.67 3.00
CA SER A 389 9.31 12.71 2.45
C SER A 389 8.29 12.13 3.42
N SER A 390 7.06 12.68 3.43
CA SER A 390 6.02 12.19 4.34
C SER A 390 5.71 10.71 4.12
N GLY A 391 5.59 10.26 2.87
CA GLY A 391 5.39 8.84 2.57
C GLY A 391 6.53 7.93 3.05
N GLN A 392 7.79 8.37 2.98
CA GLN A 392 8.90 7.60 3.54
C GLN A 392 8.86 7.56 5.07
N GLN A 393 8.43 8.64 5.73
CA GLN A 393 8.23 8.65 7.18
C GLN A 393 7.15 7.65 7.59
N ILE A 394 6.03 7.57 6.84
CA ILE A 394 4.99 6.56 7.06
C ILE A 394 5.55 5.15 6.93
N LEU A 395 6.21 4.84 5.82
CA LEU A 395 6.73 3.49 5.59
C LEU A 395 7.82 3.09 6.60
N ASN A 396 8.68 4.03 7.01
CA ASN A 396 9.67 3.77 8.06
C ASN A 396 9.00 3.45 9.40
N PHE A 397 7.96 4.20 9.77
CA PHE A 397 7.24 4.01 11.02
C PHE A 397 6.42 2.71 11.01
N ALA A 398 5.78 2.38 9.88
CA ALA A 398 5.08 1.11 9.68
C ALA A 398 6.03 -0.10 9.79
N PHE A 399 7.24 0.01 9.22
CA PHE A 399 8.26 -1.01 9.34
C PHE A 399 8.73 -1.16 10.79
N ASP A 400 9.02 -0.05 11.48
CA ASP A 400 9.45 -0.10 12.87
C ASP A 400 8.36 -0.65 13.80
N PHE A 401 7.09 -0.32 13.55
CA PHE A 401 5.92 -0.84 14.27
C PHE A 401 5.80 -2.35 14.12
N SER A 402 5.71 -2.83 12.89
CA SER A 402 5.60 -4.25 12.61
C SER A 402 6.80 -5.03 13.15
N ASN A 403 8.01 -4.49 13.05
CA ASN A 403 9.21 -5.15 13.56
C ASN A 403 9.30 -5.14 15.10
N THR A 404 8.87 -4.06 15.75
CA THR A 404 8.90 -3.93 17.23
C THR A 404 7.93 -4.91 17.89
N TYR A 405 6.74 -5.07 17.31
CA TYR A 405 5.68 -5.94 17.84
C TYR A 405 5.57 -7.27 17.10
N ARG A 406 6.56 -7.69 16.30
CA ARG A 406 6.49 -8.93 15.49
C ARG A 406 6.19 -10.20 16.29
N ASN A 407 6.57 -10.23 17.57
CA ASN A 407 6.35 -11.35 18.50
C ASN A 407 5.11 -11.13 19.41
N GLU A 408 4.33 -10.09 19.15
CA GLU A 408 3.11 -9.72 19.85
C GLU A 408 1.98 -9.52 18.84
N SER A 409 0.76 -9.34 19.35
CA SER A 409 -0.41 -9.07 18.52
C SER A 409 -0.48 -7.59 18.17
N PHE A 410 -0.50 -7.24 16.87
CA PHE A 410 -0.60 -5.87 16.40
C PHE A 410 -1.55 -5.68 15.22
N PHE A 411 -2.19 -4.52 15.18
CA PHE A 411 -3.04 -4.05 14.07
C PHE A 411 -2.60 -2.64 13.68
N GLY A 412 -2.13 -2.44 12.45
CA GLY A 412 -1.65 -1.13 11.98
C GLY A 412 -2.26 -0.72 10.66
N VAL A 413 -2.66 0.55 10.53
CA VAL A 413 -3.15 1.14 9.29
C VAL A 413 -2.31 2.38 8.95
N PHE A 414 -1.73 2.38 7.75
CA PHE A 414 -0.84 3.45 7.29
C PHE A 414 -1.25 3.91 5.89
N TRP A 415 -1.77 5.13 5.79
CA TRP A 415 -2.40 5.69 4.59
C TRP A 415 -1.53 6.79 3.96
N LEU A 416 -1.21 6.64 2.68
CA LEU A 416 -0.43 7.61 1.92
C LEU A 416 -1.33 8.36 0.93
N ASN A 417 -1.46 9.66 1.16
CA ASN A 417 -2.01 10.63 0.21
C ASN A 417 -0.90 11.20 -0.69
N SER A 418 0.35 11.20 -0.20
CA SER A 418 1.51 11.60 -1.01
C SER A 418 1.67 10.73 -2.27
N TYR A 419 2.23 11.32 -3.32
CA TYR A 419 2.55 10.68 -4.61
C TYR A 419 1.40 10.27 -5.53
N SER A 420 0.16 10.14 -5.07
CA SER A 420 -0.94 9.62 -5.91
C SER A 420 -2.23 10.46 -5.90
N HIS A 421 -2.57 11.17 -4.82
CA HIS A 421 -3.88 11.81 -4.66
C HIS A 421 -4.28 12.78 -5.80
N ASN A 422 -3.36 13.65 -6.24
CA ASN A 422 -3.67 14.64 -7.29
C ASN A 422 -3.57 14.04 -8.71
N PRO A 423 -4.34 14.54 -9.70
CA PRO A 423 -4.27 14.04 -11.08
C PRO A 423 -2.89 14.10 -11.73
N ASN A 424 -2.06 15.07 -11.32
CA ASN A 424 -0.70 15.26 -11.82
C ASN A 424 0.37 14.65 -10.90
N SER A 425 -0.04 13.76 -9.99
CA SER A 425 0.90 13.11 -9.07
C SER A 425 1.77 12.09 -9.80
N ARG A 426 2.78 11.57 -9.11
CA ARG A 426 3.80 10.70 -9.69
C ARG A 426 4.04 9.48 -8.80
N PRO A 427 3.16 8.47 -8.86
CA PRO A 427 3.30 7.26 -8.05
C PRO A 427 4.62 6.52 -8.32
N GLN A 428 5.20 6.67 -9.52
CA GLN A 428 6.52 6.12 -9.86
C GLN A 428 7.65 6.62 -8.97
N ASN A 429 7.49 7.78 -8.31
CA ASN A 429 8.47 8.28 -7.35
C ASN A 429 8.44 7.50 -6.03
N ALA A 430 7.33 6.82 -5.73
CA ALA A 430 7.17 5.93 -4.58
C ALA A 430 7.46 4.45 -4.90
N ASP A 431 7.59 4.07 -6.18
CA ASP A 431 7.74 2.66 -6.59
C ASP A 431 8.89 1.95 -5.85
N LYS A 432 10.11 2.49 -5.96
CA LYS A 432 11.27 1.93 -5.24
C LYS A 432 11.10 1.94 -3.72
N MET A 433 10.32 2.89 -3.20
CA MET A 433 10.09 3.03 -1.76
C MET A 433 9.27 1.86 -1.22
N PHE A 434 8.18 1.52 -1.90
CA PHE A 434 7.32 0.40 -1.54
C PHE A 434 8.00 -0.95 -1.78
N GLU A 435 8.67 -1.14 -2.91
CA GLU A 435 9.48 -2.34 -3.16
C GLU A 435 10.52 -2.54 -2.04
N ASN A 436 11.26 -1.50 -1.65
CA ASN A 436 12.21 -1.58 -0.54
C ASN A 436 11.52 -1.94 0.78
N PHE A 437 10.37 -1.33 1.07
CA PHE A 437 9.60 -1.61 2.27
C PHE A 437 9.19 -3.09 2.34
N PHE A 438 8.57 -3.63 1.27
CA PHE A 438 8.15 -5.04 1.27
C PHE A 438 9.35 -5.99 1.31
N ASN A 439 10.46 -5.65 0.63
CA ASN A 439 11.71 -6.39 0.76
C ASN A 439 12.25 -6.38 2.21
N GLN A 440 12.12 -5.28 2.95
CA GLN A 440 12.59 -5.27 4.35
C GLN A 440 11.76 -6.21 5.24
N LEU A 441 10.46 -6.34 4.97
CA LEU A 441 9.59 -7.25 5.73
C LEU A 441 9.95 -8.72 5.52
N THR A 442 10.45 -9.12 4.35
CA THR A 442 10.84 -10.53 4.10
C THR A 442 11.98 -10.98 5.01
N TYR A 443 12.90 -10.09 5.36
CA TYR A 443 14.07 -10.41 6.20
C TYR A 443 13.86 -10.16 7.70
N SER A 444 12.75 -9.54 8.12
CA SER A 444 12.48 -9.22 9.54
C SER A 444 11.68 -10.30 10.29
N GLY A 445 11.22 -11.33 9.59
CA GLY A 445 10.37 -12.39 10.15
C GLY A 445 8.89 -12.01 10.29
N VAL A 446 8.51 -10.76 9.99
CA VAL A 446 7.13 -10.26 10.08
C VAL A 446 6.16 -11.05 9.20
N LEU A 447 6.59 -11.53 8.04
CA LEU A 447 5.73 -12.24 7.08
C LEU A 447 5.19 -13.59 7.57
N SER A 448 5.77 -14.17 8.64
CA SER A 448 5.38 -15.48 9.15
C SER A 448 3.95 -15.52 9.70
N ASN A 449 3.58 -14.48 10.45
CA ASN A 449 2.34 -14.38 11.21
C ASN A 449 1.54 -13.08 10.96
N THR A 450 1.94 -12.26 9.97
CA THR A 450 1.23 -11.01 9.63
C THR A 450 0.50 -11.10 8.29
N PHE A 451 -0.80 -10.81 8.28
CA PHE A 451 -1.53 -10.42 7.07
C PHE A 451 -1.11 -9.00 6.67
N ILE A 452 -0.68 -8.84 5.42
CA ILE A 452 -0.39 -7.50 4.88
C ILE A 452 -1.39 -7.18 3.80
N ILE A 453 -2.10 -6.06 3.93
CA ILE A 453 -3.09 -5.61 2.97
C ILE A 453 -2.55 -4.33 2.33
N PHE A 454 -2.23 -4.39 1.04
CA PHE A 454 -1.82 -3.22 0.26
C PHE A 454 -2.97 -2.85 -0.68
N PHE A 455 -3.61 -1.70 -0.44
CA PHE A 455 -4.88 -1.38 -1.09
C PHE A 455 -5.04 0.11 -1.42
N SER A 456 -6.06 0.41 -2.21
CA SER A 456 -6.54 1.76 -2.50
C SER A 456 -8.05 1.85 -2.29
N ASP A 457 -8.59 3.05 -2.33
CA ASP A 457 -9.97 3.43 -2.06
C ASP A 457 -10.77 3.68 -3.35
N HIS A 458 -10.15 4.31 -4.34
CA HIS A 458 -10.67 4.56 -5.68
C HIS A 458 -9.53 4.83 -6.68
N GLY A 459 -9.83 4.86 -7.98
CA GLY A 459 -8.88 5.37 -8.99
C GLY A 459 -8.91 6.90 -9.11
N ILE A 460 -8.34 7.45 -10.18
CA ILE A 460 -8.31 8.92 -10.36
C ILE A 460 -9.73 9.44 -10.62
N ARG A 461 -10.14 10.47 -9.87
CA ARG A 461 -11.48 11.10 -9.93
C ARG A 461 -11.55 12.39 -10.74
N PHE A 462 -10.43 13.06 -10.92
CA PHE A 462 -10.35 14.39 -11.55
C PHE A 462 -9.26 14.44 -12.62
N GLY A 463 -9.39 15.38 -13.55
CA GLY A 463 -8.38 15.67 -14.57
C GLY A 463 -8.59 14.92 -15.90
N ASP A 464 -7.67 15.13 -16.83
CA ASP A 464 -7.86 14.75 -18.24
C ASP A 464 -7.99 13.24 -18.46
N HIS A 465 -7.42 12.43 -17.55
CA HIS A 465 -7.62 10.99 -17.51
C HIS A 465 -9.10 10.58 -17.43
N ARG A 466 -9.96 11.41 -16.81
CA ARG A 466 -11.42 11.17 -16.69
C ARG A 466 -12.22 11.38 -17.97
N LEU A 467 -11.62 12.02 -18.98
CA LEU A 467 -12.32 12.30 -20.24
C LEU A 467 -12.45 11.04 -21.11
N LYS A 468 -11.52 10.09 -20.95
CA LYS A 468 -11.49 8.81 -21.67
C LYS A 468 -12.58 7.85 -21.18
N VAL A 469 -13.06 6.93 -22.01
CA VAL A 469 -14.11 5.97 -21.61
C VAL A 469 -13.59 4.96 -20.59
N GLU A 470 -12.32 4.58 -20.69
CA GLU A 470 -11.65 3.65 -19.80
C GLU A 470 -11.66 4.14 -18.35
N SER A 471 -11.80 5.46 -18.13
CA SER A 471 -11.94 6.04 -16.80
C SER A 471 -13.19 5.59 -16.07
N TYR A 472 -14.20 5.11 -16.79
CA TYR A 472 -15.36 4.49 -16.19
C TYR A 472 -14.93 3.33 -15.30
N TYR A 473 -14.15 2.41 -15.84
CA TYR A 473 -13.64 1.23 -15.13
C TYR A 473 -12.51 1.58 -14.17
N ASP A 474 -11.53 2.38 -14.63
CA ASP A 474 -10.32 2.69 -13.86
C ASP A 474 -10.64 3.29 -12.48
N GLU A 475 -11.50 4.30 -12.44
CA GLU A 475 -11.81 5.01 -11.19
C GLU A 475 -12.59 4.16 -10.20
N ARG A 476 -13.29 3.15 -10.70
CA ARG A 476 -14.17 2.26 -9.93
C ARG A 476 -13.46 1.04 -9.35
N MET A 477 -12.27 0.71 -9.87
CA MET A 477 -11.51 -0.49 -9.53
C MET A 477 -10.15 -0.16 -8.89
N PRO A 478 -10.15 0.26 -7.60
CA PRO A 478 -8.91 0.41 -6.84
C PRO A 478 -8.12 -0.91 -6.78
N PHE A 479 -6.81 -0.83 -6.57
CA PHE A 479 -6.03 -2.04 -6.36
C PHE A 479 -6.24 -2.64 -4.96
N LEU A 480 -6.10 -3.96 -4.88
CA LEU A 480 -5.97 -4.70 -3.63
C LEU A 480 -4.99 -5.86 -3.86
N PHE A 481 -3.92 -5.89 -3.05
CA PHE A 481 -2.98 -6.99 -2.95
C PHE A 481 -2.90 -7.45 -1.50
N MET A 482 -2.84 -8.76 -1.28
CA MET A 482 -2.75 -9.33 0.07
C MET A 482 -1.54 -10.25 0.21
N TRP A 483 -0.80 -10.12 1.31
CA TRP A 483 0.07 -11.16 1.79
C TRP A 483 -0.65 -11.95 2.85
N ILE A 484 -0.75 -13.25 2.64
CA ILE A 484 -1.30 -14.18 3.61
C ILE A 484 -0.12 -14.80 4.38
N PRO A 485 -0.09 -14.77 5.72
CA PRO A 485 1.06 -15.25 6.48
C PRO A 485 1.33 -16.73 6.23
N THR A 486 2.60 -17.12 6.22
CA THR A 486 2.99 -18.51 5.90
C THR A 486 2.40 -19.52 6.89
N GLU A 487 2.28 -19.13 8.16
CA GLU A 487 1.63 -19.97 9.18
C GLU A 487 0.15 -20.16 8.88
N PHE A 488 -0.56 -19.10 8.48
CA PHE A 488 -1.97 -19.20 8.12
C PHE A 488 -2.18 -20.12 6.91
N ARG A 489 -1.36 -19.98 5.87
CA ARG A 489 -1.45 -20.85 4.68
C ARG A 489 -1.29 -22.33 5.04
N SER A 490 -0.40 -22.62 5.99
CA SER A 490 -0.08 -23.98 6.41
C SER A 490 -1.18 -24.60 7.29
N LYS A 491 -1.77 -23.79 8.18
CA LYS A 491 -2.81 -24.26 9.11
C LYS A 491 -4.22 -24.23 8.52
N ASN A 492 -4.47 -23.30 7.59
CA ASN A 492 -5.78 -23.03 7.01
C ASN A 492 -5.75 -23.07 5.47
N PRO A 493 -5.37 -24.22 4.85
CA PRO A 493 -5.18 -24.31 3.41
C PRO A 493 -6.47 -24.03 2.62
N ASP A 494 -7.63 -24.44 3.13
CA ASP A 494 -8.92 -24.21 2.47
C ASP A 494 -9.32 -22.73 2.48
N LEU A 495 -9.11 -22.03 3.59
CA LEU A 495 -9.35 -20.58 3.68
C LEU A 495 -8.40 -19.83 2.75
N TYR A 496 -7.13 -20.24 2.66
CA TYR A 496 -6.18 -19.67 1.71
C TYR A 496 -6.61 -19.91 0.25
N LYS A 497 -7.09 -21.12 -0.07
CA LYS A 497 -7.62 -21.45 -1.40
C LYS A 497 -8.79 -20.54 -1.78
N ALA A 498 -9.69 -20.25 -0.85
CA ALA A 498 -10.78 -19.30 -1.08
C ALA A 498 -10.28 -17.91 -1.46
N ILE A 499 -9.29 -17.37 -0.73
CA ILE A 499 -8.65 -16.08 -1.06
C ILE A 499 -8.07 -16.09 -2.48
N VAL A 500 -7.37 -17.16 -2.85
CA VAL A 500 -6.76 -17.31 -4.18
C VAL A 500 -7.83 -17.38 -5.28
N ILE A 501 -8.97 -18.03 -5.05
CA ILE A 501 -10.09 -18.03 -6.00
C ILE A 501 -10.72 -16.63 -6.10
N ASN A 502 -10.89 -15.97 -4.94
CA ASN A 502 -11.53 -14.66 -4.83
C ASN A 502 -10.77 -13.53 -5.52
N GLN A 503 -9.49 -13.72 -5.86
CA GLN A 503 -8.74 -12.73 -6.66
C GLN A 503 -9.38 -12.47 -8.05
N PHE A 504 -10.23 -13.40 -8.53
CA PHE A 504 -10.98 -13.31 -9.78
C PHE A 504 -12.50 -13.12 -9.57
N ARG A 505 -12.92 -12.69 -8.38
CA ARG A 505 -14.32 -12.42 -8.06
C ARG A 505 -14.57 -10.93 -7.83
N LEU A 506 -15.83 -10.53 -7.94
CA LEU A 506 -16.27 -9.19 -7.54
C LEU A 506 -16.25 -9.11 -6.02
N VAL A 507 -15.36 -8.29 -5.49
CA VAL A 507 -15.16 -8.09 -4.04
C VAL A 507 -15.13 -6.61 -3.72
N THR A 508 -15.47 -6.25 -2.50
CA THR A 508 -15.67 -4.87 -2.06
C THR A 508 -14.98 -4.58 -0.73
N PRO A 509 -14.85 -3.30 -0.34
CA PRO A 509 -14.48 -2.91 1.02
C PRO A 509 -15.22 -3.65 2.14
N TYR A 510 -16.48 -4.03 1.94
CA TYR A 510 -17.26 -4.77 2.94
C TYR A 510 -16.77 -6.22 3.11
N ASP A 511 -16.37 -6.88 2.03
CA ASP A 511 -15.79 -8.23 2.10
C ASP A 511 -14.43 -8.20 2.82
N LEU A 512 -13.64 -7.14 2.57
CA LEU A 512 -12.39 -6.90 3.29
C LEU A 512 -12.64 -6.66 4.78
N TYR A 513 -13.65 -5.86 5.16
CA TYR A 513 -14.05 -5.68 6.56
C TYR A 513 -14.42 -7.02 7.23
N ASN A 514 -15.27 -7.83 6.59
CA ASN A 514 -15.66 -9.14 7.12
C ASN A 514 -14.44 -10.07 7.29
N THR A 515 -13.47 -9.99 6.38
CA THR A 515 -12.19 -10.73 6.50
C THR A 515 -11.38 -10.29 7.72
N LEU A 516 -11.32 -8.97 8.00
CA LEU A 516 -10.64 -8.45 9.19
C LEU A 516 -11.33 -8.90 10.48
N ILE A 517 -12.67 -8.93 10.48
CA ILE A 517 -13.45 -9.47 11.59
C ILE A 517 -13.14 -10.94 11.82
N ASP A 518 -13.07 -11.76 10.77
CA ASP A 518 -12.74 -13.19 10.92
C ASP A 518 -11.32 -13.40 11.44
N ILE A 519 -10.34 -12.60 11.00
CA ILE A 519 -8.99 -12.61 11.58
C ILE A 519 -9.05 -12.32 13.09
N ASN A 520 -9.87 -11.36 13.51
CA ASN A 520 -10.06 -11.04 14.93
C ASN A 520 -10.80 -12.15 15.71
N LYS A 521 -11.80 -12.81 15.10
CA LYS A 521 -12.53 -13.93 15.71
C LYS A 521 -11.62 -15.12 15.98
N MET A 522 -10.67 -15.42 15.08
CA MET A 522 -9.64 -16.45 15.31
C MET A 522 -8.83 -16.14 16.58
N ALA A 523 -8.52 -14.87 16.82
CA ALA A 523 -7.74 -14.44 18.00
C ALA A 523 -8.52 -14.51 19.32
N THR A 524 -9.86 -14.52 19.27
CA THR A 524 -10.75 -14.45 20.45
C THR A 524 -11.56 -15.73 20.69
N CYS A 525 -11.48 -16.72 19.78
CA CYS A 525 -12.38 -17.89 19.70
C CYS A 525 -13.86 -17.51 19.74
N ASN A 526 -14.18 -16.28 19.32
CA ASN A 526 -15.54 -15.81 19.37
C ASN A 526 -16.30 -16.29 18.13
N ASN A 527 -17.28 -17.16 18.35
CA ASN A 527 -18.16 -17.70 17.32
C ASN A 527 -19.47 -16.90 17.18
N THR A 528 -19.57 -15.67 17.69
CA THR A 528 -20.79 -14.88 17.53
C THR A 528 -21.04 -14.52 16.07
N ASN A 529 -22.21 -14.93 15.56
CA ASN A 529 -22.70 -14.66 14.20
C ASN A 529 -23.07 -13.18 13.93
N LYS A 530 -22.76 -12.24 14.83
CA LYS A 530 -23.34 -10.89 14.84
C LYS A 530 -22.60 -9.82 14.02
N ASP A 531 -21.41 -10.12 13.51
CA ASP A 531 -20.50 -9.07 13.02
C ASP A 531 -20.30 -9.12 11.49
N VAL A 532 -21.40 -9.26 10.75
CA VAL A 532 -21.39 -9.04 9.29
C VAL A 532 -21.52 -7.54 9.02
N SER A 533 -20.85 -7.04 8.00
CA SER A 533 -20.98 -5.66 7.52
C SER A 533 -22.44 -5.22 7.37
N GLU A 534 -22.89 -4.28 8.20
CA GLU A 534 -24.25 -3.70 8.11
C GLU A 534 -24.53 -3.07 6.73
N GLY A 535 -23.52 -2.45 6.14
CA GLY A 535 -23.61 -1.81 4.82
C GLY A 535 -23.78 -2.79 3.67
N CYS A 536 -23.53 -4.09 3.90
CA CYS A 536 -23.73 -5.15 2.92
C CYS A 536 -23.99 -6.50 3.62
N PRO A 537 -25.25 -6.82 3.95
CA PRO A 537 -25.60 -8.07 4.65
C PRO A 537 -25.27 -9.35 3.86
N ASN A 538 -25.19 -9.26 2.53
CA ASN A 538 -24.83 -10.37 1.64
C ASN A 538 -23.32 -10.46 1.36
N CYS A 539 -22.52 -9.51 1.87
CA CYS A 539 -21.07 -9.58 1.76
C CYS A 539 -20.52 -10.57 2.78
N GLN A 540 -19.37 -11.15 2.46
CA GLN A 540 -18.78 -12.24 3.24
C GLN A 540 -17.27 -12.08 3.34
N SER A 541 -16.67 -12.84 4.24
CA SER A 541 -15.21 -12.92 4.36
C SER A 541 -14.57 -13.52 3.11
N LEU A 542 -13.37 -13.06 2.79
CA LEU A 542 -12.56 -13.60 1.69
C LEU A 542 -12.00 -15.00 2.00
N PHE A 543 -12.21 -15.50 3.22
CA PHE A 543 -11.94 -16.88 3.62
C PHE A 543 -12.99 -17.88 3.09
N GLU A 544 -14.09 -17.39 2.52
CA GLU A 544 -15.10 -18.18 1.83
C GLU A 544 -15.13 -17.84 0.34
N VAL A 545 -15.40 -18.83 -0.52
CA VAL A 545 -15.44 -18.61 -1.96
C VAL A 545 -16.64 -17.72 -2.30
N VAL A 546 -16.35 -16.53 -2.85
CA VAL A 546 -17.34 -15.61 -3.36
C VAL A 546 -17.94 -16.19 -4.64
N SER A 547 -19.28 -16.20 -4.71
CA SER A 547 -20.02 -16.78 -5.83
C SER A 547 -19.64 -16.15 -7.18
N ALA A 548 -19.52 -16.98 -8.21
CA ALA A 548 -19.36 -16.54 -9.60
C ALA A 548 -20.58 -15.77 -10.13
N ASN A 549 -21.75 -16.00 -9.53
CA ASN A 549 -23.00 -15.35 -9.93
C ASN A 549 -23.24 -14.03 -9.19
N ARG A 550 -22.29 -13.58 -8.36
CA ARG A 550 -22.43 -12.34 -7.60
C ARG A 550 -22.51 -11.13 -8.53
N THR A 551 -23.57 -10.34 -8.36
CA THR A 551 -23.80 -9.09 -9.09
C THR A 551 -23.38 -7.87 -8.25
N CYS A 552 -23.35 -6.68 -8.87
CA CYS A 552 -23.15 -5.42 -8.14
C CYS A 552 -24.16 -5.23 -7.00
N ARG A 553 -25.42 -5.65 -7.22
CA ARG A 553 -26.47 -5.54 -6.20
C ARG A 553 -26.21 -6.43 -5.00
N ASP A 554 -25.76 -7.67 -5.23
CA ASP A 554 -25.38 -8.61 -4.16
C ASP A 554 -24.17 -8.11 -3.37
N ALA A 555 -23.30 -7.33 -4.00
CA ALA A 555 -22.13 -6.70 -3.40
C ALA A 555 -22.40 -5.30 -2.81
N ALA A 556 -23.68 -4.87 -2.74
CA ALA A 556 -24.08 -3.53 -2.29
C ALA A 556 -23.37 -2.37 -3.02
N ILE A 557 -22.97 -2.59 -4.28
CA ILE A 557 -22.42 -1.57 -5.17
C ILE A 557 -23.61 -0.84 -5.81
N ASN A 558 -23.74 0.46 -5.53
CA ASN A 558 -24.75 1.28 -6.19
C ASN A 558 -24.56 1.30 -7.71
N ASP A 559 -25.65 1.29 -8.48
CA ASP A 559 -25.61 1.29 -9.96
C ASP A 559 -24.71 2.36 -10.57
N LYS A 560 -24.59 3.55 -9.95
CA LYS A 560 -23.64 4.60 -10.37
C LYS A 560 -22.19 4.11 -10.43
N TRP A 561 -21.84 3.24 -9.50
CA TRP A 561 -20.51 2.67 -9.34
C TRP A 561 -20.38 1.30 -9.97
N CYS A 562 -21.43 0.64 -10.45
CA CYS A 562 -21.29 -0.71 -10.99
C CYS A 562 -20.47 -0.75 -12.30
N SER A 563 -19.40 -1.55 -12.34
CA SER A 563 -18.57 -1.73 -13.54
C SER A 563 -18.81 -3.03 -14.31
N CYS A 564 -19.78 -3.85 -13.90
CA CYS A 564 -20.08 -5.15 -14.53
C CYS A 564 -20.79 -5.04 -15.89
N HIS A 565 -20.90 -3.83 -16.44
CA HIS A 565 -21.54 -3.56 -17.71
C HIS A 565 -20.51 -3.29 -18.79
N LYS A 566 -20.75 -3.85 -19.98
CA LYS A 566 -19.98 -3.52 -21.17
C LYS A 566 -20.53 -2.26 -21.82
N LEU A 567 -19.69 -1.22 -21.88
CA LEU A 567 -20.04 0.04 -22.53
C LEU A 567 -19.89 -0.05 -24.05
N TYR A 568 -20.89 0.46 -24.77
CA TYR A 568 -20.87 0.63 -26.22
C TYR A 568 -20.78 2.12 -26.56
N PRO A 569 -19.90 2.53 -27.47
CA PRO A 569 -19.81 3.93 -27.89
C PRO A 569 -21.07 4.32 -28.68
N LEU A 570 -21.48 5.57 -28.53
CA LEU A 570 -22.53 6.20 -29.32
C LEU A 570 -22.00 7.51 -29.91
N ASP A 571 -22.45 7.85 -31.11
CA ASP A 571 -22.07 9.10 -31.75
C ASP A 571 -22.50 10.30 -30.86
N ILE A 572 -21.66 11.32 -30.79
CA ILE A 572 -21.93 12.52 -29.98
C ILE A 572 -23.06 13.38 -30.55
N GLU A 573 -23.44 13.15 -31.81
CA GLU A 573 -24.56 13.77 -32.52
C GLU A 573 -25.83 12.89 -32.48
N ASP A 574 -25.77 11.68 -31.89
CA ASP A 574 -26.94 10.81 -31.78
C ASP A 574 -28.07 11.50 -31.01
N SER A 575 -29.26 11.55 -31.62
CA SER A 575 -30.40 12.30 -31.08
C SER A 575 -30.85 11.83 -29.68
N SER A 576 -30.73 10.53 -29.37
CA SER A 576 -31.13 9.99 -28.07
C SER A 576 -30.04 10.21 -27.03
N GLY A 577 -28.78 10.00 -27.42
CA GLY A 577 -27.61 10.35 -26.63
C GLY A 577 -27.60 11.84 -26.23
N VAL A 578 -27.79 12.75 -27.19
CA VAL A 578 -27.84 14.19 -26.95
C VAL A 578 -28.99 14.57 -26.01
N LYS A 579 -30.17 13.96 -26.14
CA LYS A 579 -31.28 14.17 -25.18
C LYS A 579 -30.88 13.81 -23.75
N SER A 580 -30.15 12.70 -23.56
CA SER A 580 -29.65 12.32 -22.23
C SER A 580 -28.67 13.35 -21.65
N VAL A 581 -27.78 13.92 -22.49
CA VAL A 581 -26.88 15.01 -22.09
C VAL A 581 -27.67 16.25 -21.67
N LEU A 582 -28.64 16.67 -22.49
CA LEU A 582 -29.45 17.86 -22.22
C LEU A 582 -30.30 17.70 -20.95
N HIS A 583 -30.78 16.49 -20.66
CA HIS A 583 -31.46 16.17 -19.41
C HIS A 583 -30.54 16.42 -18.19
N VAL A 584 -29.30 15.95 -18.23
CA VAL A 584 -28.31 16.19 -17.15
C VAL A 584 -27.93 17.67 -17.06
N VAL A 585 -27.78 18.37 -18.19
CA VAL A 585 -27.51 19.81 -18.23
C VAL A 585 -28.62 20.59 -17.54
N SER A 586 -29.89 20.27 -17.83
CA SER A 586 -31.05 20.90 -17.20
C SER A 586 -31.10 20.64 -15.69
N TYR A 587 -30.76 19.41 -15.27
CA TYR A 587 -30.62 19.08 -13.85
C TYR A 587 -29.54 19.94 -13.18
N ILE A 588 -28.33 20.04 -13.77
CA ILE A 588 -27.25 20.86 -13.23
C ILE A 588 -27.68 22.33 -13.13
N GLN A 589 -28.33 22.88 -14.15
CA GLN A 589 -28.85 24.25 -14.14
C GLN A 589 -29.86 24.47 -13.00
N THR A 590 -30.77 23.52 -12.79
CA THR A 590 -31.74 23.56 -11.68
C THR A 590 -31.03 23.54 -10.32
N VAL A 591 -30.04 22.66 -10.16
CA VAL A 591 -29.21 22.58 -8.96
C VAL A 591 -28.51 23.92 -8.72
N VAL A 592 -27.83 24.48 -9.72
CA VAL A 592 -27.13 25.79 -9.64
C VAL A 592 -28.08 26.94 -9.27
N ASN A 593 -29.28 26.99 -9.86
CA ASN A 593 -30.25 28.05 -9.62
C ASN A 593 -30.85 28.02 -8.20
N SER A 594 -30.90 26.84 -7.58
CA SER A 594 -31.43 26.66 -6.21
C SER A 594 -30.39 26.79 -5.10
N MET A 595 -29.11 26.98 -5.44
CA MET A 595 -28.02 27.05 -4.45
C MET A 595 -28.07 28.29 -3.56
N LYS A 596 -27.85 28.07 -2.26
CA LYS A 596 -27.62 29.15 -1.30
C LYS A 596 -26.14 29.53 -1.30
N THR A 597 -25.89 30.83 -1.47
CA THR A 597 -24.55 31.43 -1.47
C THR A 597 -24.41 32.48 -0.38
N GLN A 598 -23.15 32.78 -0.04
CA GLN A 598 -22.78 33.87 0.85
C GLN A 598 -23.34 35.21 0.34
N LYS A 599 -23.51 36.16 1.27
CA LYS A 599 -23.98 37.52 0.96
C LYS A 599 -23.16 38.13 -0.17
N CYS A 600 -23.84 38.80 -1.11
CA CYS A 600 -23.23 39.42 -2.29
C CYS A 600 -22.61 38.45 -3.32
N TRP A 601 -22.80 37.15 -3.18
CA TRP A 601 -22.36 36.16 -4.18
C TRP A 601 -23.54 35.41 -4.79
N GLY A 602 -23.32 34.87 -5.99
CA GLY A 602 -24.17 33.85 -6.60
C GLY A 602 -23.36 32.95 -7.52
N CYS A 603 -24.03 31.98 -8.12
CA CYS A 603 -23.44 31.09 -9.12
C CYS A 603 -23.77 31.61 -10.53
N MET A 604 -22.80 31.56 -11.44
CA MET A 604 -23.04 31.87 -12.86
C MET A 604 -23.93 30.79 -13.49
N PRO A 605 -24.88 31.17 -14.37
CA PRO A 605 -25.65 30.19 -15.12
C PRO A 605 -24.72 29.39 -16.02
N LEU A 606 -24.82 28.06 -15.96
CA LEU A 606 -24.01 27.15 -16.77
C LEU A 606 -24.76 26.75 -18.03
N SER A 607 -24.04 26.62 -19.15
CA SER A 607 -24.56 26.10 -20.42
C SER A 607 -23.64 25.02 -20.99
N LEU A 608 -24.22 24.10 -21.75
CA LEU A 608 -23.46 23.09 -22.48
C LEU A 608 -22.54 23.75 -23.50
N LYS A 609 -21.27 23.35 -23.52
CA LYS A 609 -20.26 23.84 -24.47
C LYS A 609 -19.84 22.76 -25.45
N LYS A 610 -19.60 21.53 -24.98
CA LYS A 610 -19.12 20.41 -25.79
C LYS A 610 -19.49 19.09 -25.15
N ILE A 611 -19.82 18.08 -25.95
CA ILE A 611 -19.93 16.68 -25.51
C ILE A 611 -18.57 16.02 -25.69
N HIS A 612 -18.05 15.37 -24.65
CA HIS A 612 -16.78 14.64 -24.72
C HIS A 612 -16.98 13.22 -25.23
N ARG A 613 -17.96 12.52 -24.66
CA ARG A 613 -18.31 11.14 -25.04
C ARG A 613 -19.73 10.78 -24.61
N ILE A 614 -20.34 9.89 -25.38
CA ILE A 614 -21.58 9.21 -25.06
C ILE A 614 -21.34 7.71 -25.20
N HIS A 615 -21.71 6.97 -24.16
CA HIS A 615 -21.72 5.52 -24.19
C HIS A 615 -23.05 5.03 -23.66
N PHE A 616 -23.40 3.79 -23.96
CA PHE A 616 -24.58 3.16 -23.41
C PHE A 616 -24.34 1.69 -23.04
N TYR A 617 -25.23 1.16 -22.22
CA TYR A 617 -25.33 -0.25 -21.92
C TYR A 617 -26.78 -0.61 -21.61
N TYR A 618 -27.09 -1.89 -21.70
CA TYR A 618 -28.34 -2.44 -21.22
C TYR A 618 -28.13 -3.13 -19.88
N ASP A 619 -29.15 -3.14 -19.02
CA ASP A 619 -29.16 -4.06 -17.88
C ASP A 619 -29.10 -5.52 -18.34
N ASN A 620 -28.85 -6.44 -17.40
CA ASN A 620 -28.67 -7.86 -17.71
C ASN A 620 -29.90 -8.46 -18.42
N ASN A 621 -31.10 -7.99 -18.11
CA ASN A 621 -32.35 -8.44 -18.72
C ASN A 621 -32.66 -7.77 -20.07
N LYS A 622 -31.81 -6.82 -20.51
CA LYS A 622 -31.99 -6.00 -21.71
C LYS A 622 -33.31 -5.21 -21.74
N SER A 623 -33.87 -4.95 -20.57
CA SER A 623 -35.11 -4.20 -20.37
C SER A 623 -34.87 -2.69 -20.24
N ASN A 624 -33.72 -2.30 -19.70
CA ASN A 624 -33.42 -0.91 -19.38
C ASN A 624 -32.18 -0.44 -20.14
N LEU A 625 -32.26 0.75 -20.75
CA LEU A 625 -31.16 1.39 -21.46
C LEU A 625 -30.55 2.48 -20.58
N TYR A 626 -29.24 2.43 -20.40
CA TYR A 626 -28.48 3.40 -19.64
C TYR A 626 -27.50 4.13 -20.54
N TYR A 627 -27.42 5.45 -20.42
CA TYR A 627 -26.39 6.28 -21.03
C TYR A 627 -25.36 6.69 -19.99
N VAL A 628 -24.08 6.61 -20.34
CA VAL A 628 -22.96 7.17 -19.58
C VAL A 628 -22.40 8.32 -20.40
N VAL A 629 -22.67 9.54 -19.95
CA VAL A 629 -22.34 10.77 -20.68
C VAL A 629 -21.26 11.56 -19.97
N ALA A 630 -20.34 12.13 -20.74
CA ALA A 630 -19.39 13.12 -20.25
C ALA A 630 -19.37 14.35 -21.16
N PHE A 631 -19.43 15.54 -20.57
CA PHE A 631 -19.56 16.80 -21.31
C PHE A 631 -18.96 17.99 -20.55
N LEU A 632 -18.67 19.06 -21.29
CA LEU A 632 -18.09 20.32 -20.84
C LEU A 632 -19.17 21.41 -20.78
N MET A 633 -19.18 22.17 -19.69
CA MET A 633 -20.02 23.35 -19.51
C MET A 633 -19.20 24.64 -19.39
N ASN A 634 -19.85 25.77 -19.68
CA ASN A 634 -19.30 27.12 -19.57
C ASN A 634 -20.26 28.01 -18.75
N PRO A 635 -19.80 29.06 -18.05
CA PRO A 635 -18.42 29.49 -17.82
C PRO A 635 -17.62 28.52 -16.94
N GLY A 636 -16.28 28.65 -16.95
CA GLY A 636 -15.38 27.92 -16.05
C GLY A 636 -14.79 26.63 -16.62
N ASN A 637 -15.20 26.20 -17.83
CA ASN A 637 -14.74 24.98 -18.50
C ASN A 637 -14.79 23.76 -17.56
N THR A 638 -15.95 23.52 -16.95
CA THR A 638 -16.15 22.42 -16.01
C THR A 638 -16.76 21.22 -16.72
N SER A 639 -16.13 20.06 -16.57
CA SER A 639 -16.59 18.79 -17.16
C SER A 639 -17.30 17.94 -16.12
N TYR A 640 -18.37 17.28 -16.55
CA TYR A 640 -19.20 16.41 -15.72
C TYR A 640 -19.37 15.03 -16.37
N GLU A 641 -19.55 14.00 -15.54
CA GLU A 641 -19.96 12.64 -15.94
C GLU A 641 -21.25 12.25 -15.20
N ALA A 642 -22.22 11.70 -15.92
CA ALA A 642 -23.47 11.20 -15.34
C ALA A 642 -23.92 9.90 -16.00
N THR A 643 -24.69 9.12 -15.26
CA THR A 643 -25.40 7.94 -15.76
C THR A 643 -26.88 8.28 -15.83
N VAL A 644 -27.53 8.02 -16.96
CA VAL A 644 -28.95 8.32 -17.20
C VAL A 644 -29.66 7.04 -17.61
N LEU A 645 -30.66 6.64 -16.86
CA LEU A 645 -31.56 5.54 -17.18
C LEU A 645 -32.71 6.06 -18.04
N GLN A 646 -32.95 5.44 -19.18
CA GLN A 646 -34.10 5.68 -20.04
C GLN A 646 -35.16 4.58 -19.82
N LYS A 647 -36.34 4.98 -19.35
CA LYS A 647 -37.54 4.14 -19.21
C LYS A 647 -38.61 4.65 -20.18
N GLY A 648 -38.66 4.08 -21.37
CA GLY A 648 -39.54 4.56 -22.44
C GLY A 648 -39.19 6.01 -22.85
N LYS A 649 -40.09 6.96 -22.55
CA LYS A 649 -39.88 8.41 -22.81
C LYS A 649 -39.29 9.16 -21.62
N GLU A 650 -39.26 8.55 -20.43
CA GLU A 650 -38.74 9.20 -19.22
C GLU A 650 -37.23 8.94 -19.07
N MET A 651 -36.55 9.91 -18.48
CA MET A 651 -35.12 9.85 -18.16
C MET A 651 -34.92 10.12 -16.67
N GLU A 652 -34.06 9.32 -16.06
CA GLU A 652 -33.73 9.36 -14.65
C GLU A 652 -32.21 9.41 -14.47
N ILE A 653 -31.68 10.38 -13.71
CA ILE A 653 -30.25 10.44 -13.40
C ILE A 653 -29.94 9.46 -12.27
N ILE A 654 -29.04 8.52 -12.53
CA ILE A 654 -28.65 7.48 -11.58
C ILE A 654 -27.47 7.96 -10.73
N GLY A 655 -27.76 8.17 -9.45
CA GLY A 655 -26.77 8.60 -8.46
C GLY A 655 -26.25 10.02 -8.68
N PRO A 656 -25.13 10.40 -8.03
CA PRO A 656 -24.56 11.73 -8.16
C PRO A 656 -23.96 12.00 -9.55
N VAL A 657 -24.14 13.24 -10.03
CA VAL A 657 -23.38 13.79 -11.16
C VAL A 657 -21.95 14.06 -10.71
N SER A 658 -20.99 13.44 -11.37
CA SER A 658 -19.57 13.54 -11.03
C SER A 658 -18.95 14.75 -11.70
N TYR A 659 -18.30 15.63 -10.93
CA TYR A 659 -17.39 16.64 -11.47
C TYR A 659 -16.07 15.97 -11.81
N ILE A 660 -15.60 16.07 -13.06
CA ILE A 660 -14.42 15.31 -13.52
C ILE A 660 -13.25 16.20 -13.98
N SER A 661 -13.42 17.52 -14.03
CA SER A 661 -12.30 18.44 -14.28
C SER A 661 -11.32 18.50 -13.11
N ALA A 662 -10.10 19.00 -13.34
CA ALA A 662 -9.18 19.32 -12.26
C ALA A 662 -9.79 20.39 -11.35
N TYR A 663 -10.10 20.03 -10.10
CA TYR A 663 -10.77 20.94 -9.18
C TYR A 663 -9.83 22.04 -8.68
N LYS A 664 -10.16 23.30 -9.03
CA LYS A 664 -9.34 24.49 -8.69
C LYS A 664 -9.94 25.30 -7.53
N GLY A 665 -10.64 24.65 -6.61
CA GLY A 665 -11.26 25.32 -5.46
C GLY A 665 -12.39 26.27 -5.86
N LEU A 666 -13.20 25.86 -6.84
CA LEU A 666 -14.37 26.62 -7.31
C LEU A 666 -15.47 26.66 -6.23
N GLY A 667 -16.49 27.49 -6.45
CA GLY A 667 -17.69 27.47 -5.62
C GLY A 667 -17.53 27.88 -4.16
N LYS A 668 -16.40 28.49 -3.73
CA LYS A 668 -16.17 28.89 -2.31
C LYS A 668 -17.25 29.78 -1.70
N CYS A 669 -18.06 30.45 -2.54
CA CYS A 669 -19.20 31.24 -2.13
C CYS A 669 -20.41 30.41 -1.69
N THR A 670 -20.46 29.09 -1.92
CA THR A 670 -21.54 28.22 -1.43
C THR A 670 -21.32 27.82 0.02
N PHE A 671 -22.41 27.60 0.76
CA PHE A 671 -22.32 27.10 2.14
C PHE A 671 -21.98 25.62 2.20
N LYS A 672 -22.62 24.79 1.36
CA LYS A 672 -22.41 23.34 1.36
C LYS A 672 -21.22 22.98 0.49
N ALA A 673 -20.34 22.12 1.01
CA ALA A 673 -19.14 21.67 0.30
C ALA A 673 -19.48 20.94 -1.01
N ARG A 674 -20.53 20.11 -1.03
CA ARG A 674 -20.98 19.39 -2.23
C ARG A 674 -21.41 20.31 -3.38
N ASP A 675 -21.97 21.48 -3.05
CA ASP A 675 -22.48 22.44 -4.03
C ASP A 675 -21.32 23.16 -4.75
N ARG A 676 -20.11 23.15 -4.17
CA ARG A 676 -18.93 23.83 -4.73
C ARG A 676 -18.52 23.29 -6.09
N LEU A 677 -18.82 22.03 -6.37
CA LEU A 677 -18.51 21.35 -7.63
C LEU A 677 -19.33 21.87 -8.82
N PHE A 678 -20.46 22.53 -8.55
CA PHE A 678 -21.37 23.02 -9.59
C PHE A 678 -21.39 24.55 -9.68
N CYS A 679 -20.88 25.27 -8.68
CA CYS A 679 -20.97 26.72 -8.63
C CYS A 679 -19.71 27.43 -9.13
N ILE A 680 -19.86 28.28 -10.15
CA ILE A 680 -18.86 29.29 -10.53
C ILE A 680 -19.26 30.61 -9.87
N CYS A 681 -18.49 31.05 -8.87
CA CYS A 681 -18.84 32.22 -8.08
C CYS A 681 -18.78 33.52 -8.89
N LYS A 682 -19.87 34.29 -8.84
CA LYS A 682 -20.00 35.64 -9.38
C LYS A 682 -20.45 36.59 -8.29
N LYS A 683 -19.80 37.74 -8.22
CA LYS A 683 -20.18 38.84 -7.33
C LYS A 683 -21.47 39.51 -7.83
N LYS A 684 -22.45 39.70 -6.95
CA LYS A 684 -23.79 40.27 -7.23
C LYS A 684 -23.94 41.71 -6.71
N CYS A 685 -23.20 42.02 -5.66
CA CYS A 685 -22.87 43.33 -5.10
C CYS A 685 -21.42 43.25 -4.61
#